data_AF-A0A6I6E6T9-F1
#
_entry.id   AF-A0A6I6E6T9-F1
#
_cell.length_a   1.000
_cell.length_b   1.000
_cell.length_c   1.000
_cell.angle_alpha   90.00
_cell.angle_beta   90.00
_cell.angle_gamma   90.00
#
_symmetry.space_group_name_H-M   'P 1'
#
loop_
_entity.id
_entity.type
_entity.pdbx_description
1 polymer ?
#
loop_
_entity_poly.entity_id
_entity_poly.type
_entity_poly.pdbx_seq_one_letter_code
_entity_poly.pdbx_strand_id
1 'polypeptide(L)'
;MSTGAHRDCACCGGLADRTPVEIVNRPGLPAIEYRAGAYAQFRASMLAGLSRADRTALKGLTTRETDDFSIALLDAWAVAADVITFYTERIANEHYLGTATERGSIAGQAALLGYRLKPGVAASAWLAVTAEATPGGPEGSAIPAGTRVQTIPDPGDLPQSFETAAPIVAYPAWNRLELRMFEPRTTANGGKAIVLAGVETGLRPGDEILTTGVNWRKSPGTWQMARVQDVKVERDTGTTHVEAIPNPIIPAGDGAELQIFALRHRSTLFGANAIDPKLLPTEVRGRFTSEGVGQIDSVSGDWRFDPLTGKDVPGGKKTSVPLSASYPGVEPSGLAVLTNAAATMLCDVIGVAEGSVALYGISAQVTSLEVGETSSVPRELAVATTSSASTELAVSEFGGTKTRGTVVSFCSDRLTFAPVAITRPLWGDVIQLASPVPGLREPHDVLVRGKRVRMAAPDKDDDGWIDPLEKGEPVIISLALIEGDPTRRHCVVLEDSGRQVAVDVPLTNLTILPPHPDDPIVGEVVTVEAAERIGLIDELVLVEPLRNVYSRDARIEIFGNVAAAAHGETAPRETLGSGDGARAFQTFTLRKAPLTYVPSEEPGGAASSLDVRVNDIRWHEVPTLFGRGPRDRVYTTAIDDAGAVTITFGDGVTGARLPTGYDNVVAHYRTGIGRAGEARAEQIALPVARPLGMKGAVNPLPAAGGQEPQTAADARANAPRSVLTLGRVVSLQDYADFAADYAGIAKATATWTWDTHRRGVHVTIASADGQPIDTGSTLLNDVRRALRSVSDPRVPLEVKDFRPRRFTVGAHLRVHPDHDPERVRDTVVDSLVRRYAFDRRSFGEGVSLSELALAIHAIEGVEGVRIERLHPSDDRSGTFSEFLSAEAPTPGGSPTTRGAEILTLANKDALLEVDW
;
A
#
# COMPACT_ATOMS: atom_id res chain seq x y z
N MET A 1 -43.50 -99.53 16.21
CA MET A 1 -44.66 -99.26 15.33
C MET A 1 -44.67 -97.76 15.07
N SER A 2 -44.17 -97.32 13.91
CA SER A 2 -44.97 -96.95 12.72
C SER A 2 -45.58 -95.55 12.91
N THR A 3 -45.22 -94.48 12.21
CA THR A 3 -45.11 -94.26 10.75
C THR A 3 -44.20 -93.04 10.52
N GLY A 4 -43.25 -93.04 9.57
CA GLY A 4 -43.52 -92.60 8.19
C GLY A 4 -42.79 -91.28 7.90
N ALA A 5 -41.47 -91.34 7.71
CA ALA A 5 -40.66 -90.19 7.32
C ALA A 5 -40.87 -89.87 5.84
N HIS A 6 -41.65 -88.82 5.54
CA HIS A 6 -41.52 -88.10 4.28
C HIS A 6 -40.35 -87.12 4.41
N ARG A 7 -39.21 -87.48 3.81
CA ARG A 7 -38.16 -86.51 3.47
C ARG A 7 -38.64 -85.75 2.25
N ASP A 8 -39.16 -84.55 2.45
CA ASP A 8 -39.34 -83.61 1.34
C ASP A 8 -37.95 -83.23 0.80
N CYS A 9 -37.72 -83.49 -0.48
CA CYS A 9 -36.54 -83.09 -1.25
C CYS A 9 -36.42 -81.57 -1.12
N ALA A 10 -35.35 -81.07 -0.50
CA ALA A 10 -34.94 -79.66 -0.55
C ALA A 10 -34.41 -79.25 -1.96
N CYS A 11 -35.05 -79.76 -3.01
CA CYS A 11 -34.66 -79.61 -4.41
C CYS A 11 -35.34 -78.40 -5.07
N CYS A 12 -36.20 -77.69 -4.32
CA CYS A 12 -36.87 -76.45 -4.73
C CYS A 12 -36.29 -75.19 -4.04
N GLY A 13 -35.20 -75.29 -3.28
CA GLY A 13 -34.60 -74.18 -2.53
C GLY A 13 -34.00 -73.04 -3.38
N GLY A 14 -34.06 -73.14 -4.72
CA GLY A 14 -33.56 -72.14 -5.66
C GLY A 14 -34.61 -71.20 -6.26
N LEU A 15 -35.89 -71.32 -5.88
CA LEU A 15 -37.02 -70.57 -6.46
C LEU A 15 -37.53 -69.44 -5.55
N ALA A 16 -36.64 -68.79 -4.81
CA ALA A 16 -37.02 -67.65 -3.97
C ALA A 16 -36.92 -66.34 -4.76
N ASP A 17 -37.94 -65.49 -4.61
CA ASP A 17 -37.87 -64.11 -5.08
C ASP A 17 -36.71 -63.40 -4.38
N ARG A 18 -35.77 -62.85 -5.17
CA ARG A 18 -34.60 -62.10 -4.67
C ARG A 18 -34.79 -60.59 -4.74
N THR A 19 -35.91 -60.15 -5.32
CA THR A 19 -36.27 -58.74 -5.51
C THR A 19 -37.76 -58.55 -5.24
N PRO A 20 -38.20 -57.40 -4.70
CA PRO A 20 -37.35 -56.27 -4.30
C PRO A 20 -36.49 -56.59 -3.07
N VAL A 21 -35.25 -56.09 -3.06
CA VAL A 21 -34.36 -56.14 -1.89
C VAL A 21 -34.90 -55.19 -0.83
N GLU A 22 -34.80 -55.58 0.44
CA GLU A 22 -35.16 -54.72 1.55
C GLU A 22 -34.19 -53.53 1.63
N ILE A 23 -34.72 -52.31 1.62
CA ILE A 23 -33.92 -51.09 1.65
C ILE A 23 -33.78 -50.62 3.09
N VAL A 24 -32.56 -50.71 3.64
CA VAL A 24 -32.24 -50.28 5.01
C VAL A 24 -31.01 -49.37 4.99
N ASN A 25 -31.18 -48.12 5.43
CA ASN A 25 -30.10 -47.14 5.52
C ASN A 25 -29.90 -46.72 6.98
N ARG A 26 -28.65 -46.80 7.47
CA ARG A 26 -28.30 -46.27 8.80
C ARG A 26 -28.21 -44.74 8.75
N PRO A 27 -28.58 -44.02 9.83
CA PRO A 27 -28.39 -42.57 9.89
C PRO A 27 -26.91 -42.17 9.73
N GLY A 28 -26.66 -41.04 9.06
CA GLY A 28 -25.33 -40.43 8.95
C GLY A 28 -24.41 -41.00 7.87
N LEU A 29 -24.91 -41.88 6.99
CA LEU A 29 -24.12 -42.38 5.86
C LEU A 29 -23.92 -41.29 4.78
N PRO A 30 -22.76 -41.28 4.08
CA PRO A 30 -22.47 -40.31 3.02
C PRO A 30 -23.21 -40.61 1.71
N ALA A 31 -23.89 -41.76 1.61
CA ALA A 31 -24.72 -42.15 0.49
C ALA A 31 -25.88 -43.02 0.98
N ILE A 32 -26.95 -43.04 0.20
CA ILE A 32 -28.14 -43.87 0.41
C ILE A 32 -28.09 -45.04 -0.58
N GLU A 33 -28.22 -46.25 -0.07
CA GLU A 33 -28.51 -47.43 -0.87
C GLU A 33 -30.02 -47.48 -1.13
N TYR A 34 -30.45 -47.44 -2.39
CA TYR A 34 -31.87 -47.38 -2.74
C TYR A 34 -32.24 -48.30 -3.92
N ARG A 35 -31.39 -49.28 -4.22
CA ARG A 35 -31.69 -50.26 -5.27
C ARG A 35 -32.67 -51.31 -4.80
N ALA A 36 -33.73 -51.51 -5.58
CA ALA A 36 -34.65 -52.63 -5.41
C ALA A 36 -34.05 -53.98 -5.86
N GLY A 37 -32.89 -53.97 -6.52
CA GLY A 37 -32.15 -55.16 -6.94
C GLY A 37 -31.09 -54.84 -7.99
N ALA A 38 -30.26 -55.82 -8.33
CA ALA A 38 -29.36 -55.78 -9.48
C ALA A 38 -29.90 -56.68 -10.61
N TYR A 39 -29.41 -56.50 -11.84
CA TYR A 39 -29.79 -57.31 -13.00
C TYR A 39 -29.89 -58.83 -12.70
N ALA A 40 -28.86 -59.42 -12.09
CA ALA A 40 -28.83 -60.86 -11.78
C ALA A 40 -29.94 -61.28 -10.79
N GLN A 41 -30.31 -60.41 -9.85
CA GLN A 41 -31.35 -60.67 -8.86
C GLN A 41 -32.75 -60.51 -9.47
N PHE A 42 -32.96 -59.49 -10.32
CA PHE A 42 -34.21 -59.32 -11.06
C PHE A 42 -34.45 -60.50 -12.01
N ARG A 43 -33.44 -60.87 -12.80
CA ARG A 43 -33.51 -62.02 -13.72
C ARG A 43 -33.82 -63.31 -12.96
N ALA A 44 -33.13 -63.56 -11.84
CA ALA A 44 -33.40 -64.74 -11.01
C ALA A 44 -34.83 -64.74 -10.45
N SER A 45 -35.34 -63.60 -9.98
CA SER A 45 -36.71 -63.47 -9.45
C SER A 45 -37.77 -63.67 -10.55
N MET A 46 -37.53 -63.14 -11.74
CA MET A 46 -38.43 -63.32 -12.89
C MET A 46 -38.46 -64.79 -13.36
N LEU A 47 -37.29 -65.46 -13.42
CA LEU A 47 -37.19 -66.88 -13.74
C LEU A 47 -37.84 -67.77 -12.68
N ALA A 48 -37.67 -67.45 -11.40
CA ALA A 48 -38.39 -68.12 -10.31
C ALA A 48 -39.91 -67.89 -10.42
N GLY A 49 -40.30 -66.68 -10.82
CA GLY A 49 -41.66 -66.25 -11.10
C GLY A 49 -42.39 -67.09 -12.14
N LEU A 50 -41.68 -67.64 -13.14
CA LEU A 50 -42.26 -68.56 -14.13
C LEU A 50 -42.73 -69.88 -13.52
N SER A 51 -42.14 -70.30 -12.40
CA SER A 51 -42.42 -71.56 -11.73
C SER A 51 -43.41 -71.42 -10.56
N ARG A 52 -43.98 -70.22 -10.32
CA ARG A 52 -44.88 -69.98 -9.19
C ARG A 52 -46.24 -70.68 -9.38
N ALA A 53 -46.74 -71.28 -8.31
CA ALA A 53 -47.98 -72.05 -8.32
C ALA A 53 -49.24 -71.19 -8.60
N ASP A 54 -49.18 -69.90 -8.27
CA ASP A 54 -50.25 -68.91 -8.46
C ASP A 54 -50.36 -68.40 -9.91
N ARG A 55 -49.36 -68.64 -10.77
CA ARG A 55 -49.34 -68.23 -12.19
C ARG A 55 -49.63 -69.40 -13.13
N THR A 56 -50.83 -69.97 -13.00
CA THR A 56 -51.23 -71.19 -13.73
C THR A 56 -51.17 -71.06 -15.26
N ALA A 57 -51.39 -69.87 -15.80
CA ALA A 57 -51.29 -69.58 -17.23
C ALA A 57 -49.87 -69.74 -17.80
N LEU A 58 -48.83 -69.67 -16.96
CA LEU A 58 -47.42 -69.78 -17.37
C LEU A 58 -46.84 -71.18 -17.18
N LYS A 59 -47.62 -72.15 -16.65
CA LYS A 59 -47.15 -73.53 -16.40
C LYS A 59 -46.59 -74.24 -17.65
N GLY A 60 -47.05 -73.85 -18.84
CA GLY A 60 -46.56 -74.39 -20.10
C GLY A 60 -45.17 -73.89 -20.52
N LEU A 61 -44.64 -72.82 -19.90
CA LEU A 61 -43.36 -72.21 -20.24
C LEU A 61 -42.20 -72.85 -19.44
N THR A 62 -41.72 -74.00 -19.91
CA THR A 62 -40.73 -74.83 -19.21
C THR A 62 -39.27 -74.54 -19.58
N THR A 63 -39.01 -73.90 -20.72
CA THR A 63 -37.66 -73.54 -21.18
C THR A 63 -36.96 -72.58 -20.21
N ARG A 64 -35.64 -72.75 -20.06
CA ARG A 64 -34.76 -71.83 -19.31
C ARG A 64 -33.51 -71.47 -20.11
N GLU A 65 -33.49 -71.83 -21.39
CA GLU A 65 -32.38 -71.55 -22.30
C GLU A 65 -32.32 -70.06 -22.62
N THR A 66 -31.09 -69.54 -22.75
CA THR A 66 -30.86 -68.11 -22.98
C THR A 66 -31.20 -67.65 -24.40
N ASP A 67 -31.38 -68.59 -25.34
CA ASP A 67 -31.75 -68.32 -26.74
C ASP A 67 -33.27 -68.35 -26.99
N ASP A 68 -34.08 -68.68 -25.97
CA ASP A 68 -35.54 -68.61 -26.06
C ASP A 68 -36.04 -67.16 -25.96
N PHE A 69 -36.96 -66.79 -26.86
CA PHE A 69 -37.53 -65.44 -26.92
C PHE A 69 -38.19 -64.99 -25.61
N SER A 70 -38.87 -65.91 -24.90
CA SER A 70 -39.56 -65.58 -23.65
C SER A 70 -38.56 -65.31 -22.53
N ILE A 71 -37.44 -66.03 -22.51
CA ILE A 71 -36.34 -65.80 -21.56
C ILE A 71 -35.58 -64.52 -21.91
N ALA A 72 -35.35 -64.24 -23.19
CA ALA A 72 -34.78 -62.98 -23.66
C ALA A 72 -35.65 -61.76 -23.27
N LEU A 73 -36.99 -61.90 -23.25
CA LEU A 73 -37.89 -60.83 -22.78
C LEU A 73 -37.72 -60.56 -21.27
N LEU A 74 -37.56 -61.61 -20.46
CA LEU A 74 -37.27 -61.46 -19.03
C LEU A 74 -35.88 -60.85 -18.80
N ASP A 75 -34.92 -61.21 -19.64
CA ASP A 75 -33.57 -60.63 -19.65
C ASP A 75 -33.61 -59.13 -19.90
N ALA A 76 -34.30 -58.71 -20.96
CA ALA A 76 -34.49 -57.30 -21.30
C ALA A 76 -35.20 -56.52 -20.18
N TRP A 77 -36.21 -57.13 -19.54
CA TRP A 77 -36.88 -56.50 -18.40
C TRP A 77 -36.00 -56.42 -17.16
N ALA A 78 -35.15 -57.42 -16.91
CA ALA A 78 -34.18 -57.36 -15.81
C ALA A 78 -33.15 -56.24 -16.03
N VAL A 79 -32.71 -56.00 -17.27
CA VAL A 79 -31.85 -54.86 -17.63
C VAL A 79 -32.60 -53.54 -17.41
N ALA A 80 -33.83 -53.41 -17.90
CA ALA A 80 -34.63 -52.19 -17.70
C ALA A 80 -34.85 -51.88 -16.21
N ALA A 81 -35.14 -52.91 -15.39
CA ALA A 81 -35.29 -52.75 -13.95
C ALA A 81 -33.99 -52.33 -13.26
N ASP A 82 -32.84 -52.90 -13.65
CA ASP A 82 -31.51 -52.52 -13.14
C ASP A 82 -31.19 -51.06 -13.47
N VAL A 83 -31.46 -50.63 -14.71
CA VAL A 83 -31.26 -49.24 -15.15
C VAL A 83 -32.18 -48.28 -14.39
N ILE A 84 -33.47 -48.59 -14.25
CA ILE A 84 -34.42 -47.73 -13.53
C ILE A 84 -34.02 -47.59 -12.06
N THR A 85 -33.69 -48.69 -11.39
CA THR A 85 -33.33 -48.64 -9.97
C THR A 85 -31.99 -47.98 -9.73
N PHE A 86 -31.04 -48.07 -10.68
CA PHE A 86 -29.80 -47.33 -10.69
C PHE A 86 -30.04 -45.82 -10.72
N TYR A 87 -30.89 -45.32 -11.62
CA TYR A 87 -31.22 -43.90 -11.68
C TYR A 87 -32.02 -43.43 -10.47
N THR A 88 -32.93 -44.25 -9.97
CA THR A 88 -33.73 -43.93 -8.77
C THR A 88 -32.83 -43.76 -7.54
N GLU A 89 -31.80 -44.61 -7.38
CA GLU A 89 -30.80 -44.46 -6.32
C GLU A 89 -30.00 -43.16 -6.44
N ARG A 90 -29.58 -42.79 -7.65
CA ARG A 90 -28.90 -41.50 -7.86
C ARG A 90 -29.80 -40.33 -7.50
N ILE A 91 -31.04 -40.33 -7.96
CA ILE A 91 -32.03 -39.29 -7.61
C ILE A 91 -32.26 -39.24 -6.09
N ALA A 92 -32.33 -40.39 -5.41
CA ALA A 92 -32.48 -40.45 -3.95
C ALA A 92 -31.29 -39.81 -3.22
N ASN A 93 -30.06 -40.02 -3.71
CA ASN A 93 -28.87 -39.38 -3.17
C ASN A 93 -28.89 -37.86 -3.40
N GLU A 94 -29.42 -37.37 -4.53
CA GLU A 94 -29.55 -35.93 -4.82
C GLU A 94 -30.64 -35.21 -4.02
N HIS A 95 -31.44 -35.89 -3.18
CA HIS A 95 -32.51 -35.27 -2.39
C HIS A 95 -32.09 -34.76 -1.01
N TYR A 96 -30.92 -35.17 -0.50
CA TYR A 96 -30.45 -34.76 0.83
C TYR A 96 -29.11 -34.04 0.74
N LEU A 97 -28.95 -32.98 1.52
CA LEU A 97 -27.77 -32.12 1.43
C LEU A 97 -26.49 -32.89 1.72
N GLY A 98 -26.53 -33.83 2.66
CA GLY A 98 -25.38 -34.67 3.03
C GLY A 98 -24.93 -35.63 1.93
N THR A 99 -25.84 -36.07 1.05
CA THR A 99 -25.59 -37.14 0.06
C THR A 99 -25.57 -36.64 -1.39
N ALA A 100 -26.12 -35.46 -1.67
CA ALA A 100 -26.22 -34.90 -3.01
C ALA A 100 -24.83 -34.61 -3.59
N THR A 101 -24.53 -35.12 -4.77
CA THR A 101 -23.21 -35.02 -5.40
C THR A 101 -23.14 -33.87 -6.40
N GLU A 102 -24.25 -33.52 -7.05
CA GLU A 102 -24.28 -32.43 -8.02
C GLU A 102 -24.40 -31.07 -7.33
N ARG A 103 -23.58 -30.09 -7.73
CA ARG A 103 -23.66 -28.72 -7.19
C ARG A 103 -25.00 -28.06 -7.45
N GLY A 104 -25.65 -28.37 -8.57
CA GLY A 104 -27.01 -27.89 -8.85
C GLY A 104 -28.02 -28.32 -7.79
N SER A 105 -27.99 -29.60 -7.39
CA SER A 105 -28.84 -30.13 -6.30
C SER A 105 -28.53 -29.47 -4.96
N ILE A 106 -27.24 -29.34 -4.62
CA ILE A 106 -26.81 -28.69 -3.37
C ILE A 106 -27.26 -27.24 -3.33
N ALA A 107 -27.05 -26.49 -4.40
CA ALA A 107 -27.45 -25.09 -4.50
C ALA A 107 -28.98 -24.93 -4.43
N GLY A 108 -29.74 -25.80 -5.11
CA GLY A 108 -31.19 -25.81 -5.05
C GLY A 108 -31.71 -26.10 -3.64
N GLN A 109 -31.17 -27.11 -2.97
CA GLN A 109 -31.55 -27.44 -1.60
C GLN A 109 -31.15 -26.34 -0.60
N ALA A 110 -29.95 -25.78 -0.74
CA ALA A 110 -29.49 -24.68 0.10
C ALA A 110 -30.36 -23.42 -0.11
N ALA A 111 -30.82 -23.16 -1.34
CA ALA A 111 -31.71 -22.06 -1.64
C ALA A 111 -33.08 -22.18 -0.95
N LEU A 112 -33.57 -23.41 -0.69
CA LEU A 112 -34.77 -23.62 0.14
C LEU A 112 -34.60 -23.11 1.57
N LEU A 113 -33.36 -23.06 2.06
CA LEU A 113 -33.00 -22.49 3.37
C LEU A 113 -32.72 -20.98 3.31
N GLY A 114 -32.81 -20.37 2.12
CA GLY A 114 -32.38 -18.99 1.89
C GLY A 114 -30.87 -18.83 1.76
N TYR A 115 -30.10 -19.92 1.67
CA TYR A 115 -28.65 -19.90 1.52
C TYR A 115 -28.25 -19.96 0.04
N ARG A 116 -27.41 -19.01 -0.39
CA ARG A 116 -26.80 -19.02 -1.74
C ARG A 116 -25.33 -19.35 -1.61
N LEU A 117 -24.84 -20.27 -2.42
CA LEU A 117 -23.42 -20.58 -2.48
C LEU A 117 -22.64 -19.33 -2.91
N LYS A 118 -21.52 -19.06 -2.25
CA LYS A 118 -20.71 -17.90 -2.60
C LYS A 118 -20.13 -18.08 -3.99
N PRO A 119 -20.30 -17.09 -4.89
CA PRO A 119 -19.56 -17.09 -6.13
C PRO A 119 -18.07 -16.87 -5.84
N GLY A 120 -17.21 -17.23 -6.79
CA GLY A 120 -15.83 -16.75 -6.71
C GLY A 120 -15.79 -15.26 -7.06
N VAL A 121 -14.89 -14.54 -6.41
CA VAL A 121 -14.69 -13.09 -6.59
C VAL A 121 -13.39 -12.85 -7.33
N ALA A 122 -13.40 -11.88 -8.25
CA ALA A 122 -12.22 -11.46 -8.97
C ALA A 122 -11.26 -10.68 -8.06
N ALA A 123 -9.96 -10.95 -8.22
CA ALA A 123 -8.92 -10.14 -7.59
C ALA A 123 -9.00 -8.68 -8.06
N SER A 124 -8.65 -7.76 -7.17
CA SER A 124 -8.61 -6.32 -7.42
C SER A 124 -7.16 -5.85 -7.53
N ALA A 125 -6.93 -4.83 -8.35
CA ALA A 125 -5.62 -4.24 -8.58
C ALA A 125 -5.74 -2.73 -8.80
N TRP A 126 -4.62 -2.02 -8.58
CA TRP A 126 -4.47 -0.62 -8.97
C TRP A 126 -3.41 -0.52 -10.05
N LEU A 127 -3.77 0.12 -11.17
CA LEU A 127 -2.89 0.33 -12.31
C LEU A 127 -2.37 1.77 -12.30
N ALA A 128 -1.06 1.94 -12.32
CA ALA A 128 -0.39 3.17 -12.69
C ALA A 128 -0.25 3.22 -14.21
N VAL A 129 -0.97 4.15 -14.85
CA VAL A 129 -0.99 4.32 -16.30
C VAL A 129 0.07 5.32 -16.73
N THR A 130 0.94 4.91 -17.65
CA THR A 130 1.92 5.81 -18.26
C THR A 130 1.30 6.48 -19.47
N ALA A 131 1.09 7.78 -19.40
CA ALA A 131 0.63 8.63 -20.49
C ALA A 131 1.82 9.24 -21.27
N GLU A 132 1.63 9.52 -22.55
CA GLU A 132 2.62 10.20 -23.39
C GLU A 132 2.02 11.46 -24.02
N ALA A 133 2.81 12.53 -24.06
CA ALA A 133 2.38 13.79 -24.67
C ALA A 133 2.23 13.60 -26.18
N THR A 134 1.07 13.97 -26.72
CA THR A 134 0.85 13.96 -28.17
C THR A 134 1.06 15.39 -28.70
N PRO A 135 2.01 15.63 -29.62
CA PRO A 135 2.23 16.97 -30.18
C PRO A 135 0.95 17.54 -30.79
N GLY A 136 0.49 18.71 -30.29
CA GLY A 136 -0.75 19.35 -30.73
C GLY A 136 -2.05 18.66 -30.27
N GLY A 137 -1.96 17.64 -29.42
CA GLY A 137 -3.09 16.94 -28.80
C GLY A 137 -3.51 17.56 -27.45
N PRO A 138 -4.58 17.04 -26.84
CA PRO A 138 -5.01 17.45 -25.49
C PRO A 138 -3.93 17.11 -24.44
N GLU A 139 -3.85 17.91 -23.38
CA GLU A 139 -2.86 17.71 -22.29
C GLU A 139 -3.06 16.39 -21.53
N GLY A 140 -4.30 15.89 -21.50
CA GLY A 140 -4.67 14.61 -20.89
C GLY A 140 -5.34 13.68 -21.90
N SER A 141 -5.19 12.37 -21.66
CA SER A 141 -5.69 11.31 -22.52
C SER A 141 -6.74 10.47 -21.80
N ALA A 142 -7.89 10.26 -22.43
CA ALA A 142 -8.97 9.47 -21.84
C ALA A 142 -8.67 7.97 -21.91
N ILE A 143 -8.65 7.31 -20.76
CA ILE A 143 -8.54 5.86 -20.62
C ILE A 143 -9.93 5.33 -20.26
N PRO A 144 -10.64 4.64 -21.16
CA PRO A 144 -12.00 4.17 -20.90
C PRO A 144 -12.01 3.06 -19.84
N ALA A 145 -13.15 2.89 -19.15
CA ALA A 145 -13.43 1.66 -18.43
C ALA A 145 -13.37 0.45 -19.38
N GLY A 146 -12.97 -0.71 -18.89
CA GLY A 146 -12.75 -1.90 -19.72
C GLY A 146 -11.40 -1.91 -20.45
N THR A 147 -10.49 -0.96 -20.18
CA THR A 147 -9.14 -0.97 -20.76
C THR A 147 -8.38 -2.16 -20.21
N ARG A 148 -7.92 -3.03 -21.13
CA ARG A 148 -7.37 -4.34 -20.77
C ARG A 148 -5.85 -4.34 -20.67
N VAL A 149 -5.36 -4.88 -19.55
CA VAL A 149 -3.94 -5.13 -19.29
C VAL A 149 -3.77 -6.57 -18.81
N GLN A 150 -2.72 -7.24 -19.27
CA GLN A 150 -2.43 -8.63 -18.94
C GLN A 150 -1.20 -8.77 -18.06
N THR A 151 -1.17 -9.87 -17.29
CA THR A 151 0.03 -10.30 -16.59
C THR A 151 1.10 -10.78 -17.55
N ILE A 152 2.36 -10.58 -17.15
CA ILE A 152 3.49 -11.35 -17.65
C ILE A 152 3.46 -12.68 -16.86
N PRO A 153 3.10 -13.81 -17.49
CA PRO A 153 3.02 -15.08 -16.78
C PRO A 153 4.41 -15.59 -16.40
N ASP A 154 4.50 -16.30 -15.28
CA ASP A 154 5.68 -17.08 -14.96
C ASP A 154 5.76 -18.33 -15.88
N PRO A 155 6.93 -19.02 -15.97
CA PRO A 155 7.06 -20.19 -16.83
C PRO A 155 6.05 -21.29 -16.48
N GLY A 156 5.12 -21.59 -17.40
CA GLY A 156 4.07 -22.60 -17.24
C GLY A 156 2.68 -22.03 -16.98
N ASP A 157 2.56 -20.75 -16.64
CA ASP A 157 1.28 -20.09 -16.37
C ASP A 157 0.68 -19.43 -17.63
N LEU A 158 -0.63 -19.23 -17.60
CA LEU A 158 -1.36 -18.49 -18.64
C LEU A 158 -1.48 -17.00 -18.27
N PRO A 159 -1.38 -16.08 -19.25
CA PRO A 159 -1.64 -14.66 -19.01
C PRO A 159 -3.05 -14.42 -18.44
N GLN A 160 -3.12 -13.62 -17.38
CA GLN A 160 -4.36 -13.26 -16.71
C GLN A 160 -4.75 -11.84 -17.12
N SER A 161 -6.02 -11.64 -17.46
CA SER A 161 -6.51 -10.34 -17.94
C SER A 161 -7.12 -9.53 -16.79
N PHE A 162 -6.87 -8.23 -16.81
CA PHE A 162 -7.47 -7.23 -15.94
C PHE A 162 -8.09 -6.13 -16.78
N GLU A 163 -9.18 -5.57 -16.31
CA GLU A 163 -9.85 -4.44 -16.96
C GLU A 163 -10.05 -3.29 -15.96
N THR A 164 -9.85 -2.06 -16.42
CA THR A 164 -10.12 -0.85 -15.62
C THR A 164 -11.60 -0.78 -15.25
N ALA A 165 -11.90 -0.51 -13.98
CA ALA A 165 -13.26 -0.49 -13.45
C ALA A 165 -14.03 0.79 -13.85
N ALA A 166 -13.32 1.92 -13.94
CA ALA A 166 -13.86 3.23 -14.27
C ALA A 166 -12.96 3.94 -15.30
N PRO A 167 -13.52 4.89 -16.09
CA PRO A 167 -12.69 5.70 -16.96
C PRO A 167 -11.85 6.70 -16.15
N ILE A 168 -10.61 6.95 -16.59
CA ILE A 168 -9.74 8.01 -16.03
C ILE A 168 -9.23 8.93 -17.14
N VAL A 169 -8.74 10.11 -16.78
CA VAL A 169 -7.97 10.97 -17.68
C VAL A 169 -6.52 10.95 -17.21
N ALA A 170 -5.62 10.42 -18.03
CA ALA A 170 -4.21 10.28 -17.69
C ALA A 170 -3.39 11.43 -18.31
N TYR A 171 -2.51 12.04 -17.51
CA TYR A 171 -1.67 13.17 -17.92
C TYR A 171 -0.19 12.78 -17.87
N PRO A 172 0.65 13.16 -18.85
CA PRO A 172 2.09 12.85 -18.82
C PRO A 172 2.79 13.39 -17.57
N ALA A 173 2.37 14.55 -17.06
CA ALA A 173 2.90 15.16 -15.84
C ALA A 173 2.59 14.35 -14.56
N TRP A 174 1.64 13.41 -14.62
CA TRP A 174 1.22 12.61 -13.46
C TRP A 174 1.74 11.17 -13.50
N ASN A 175 2.57 10.85 -14.50
CA ASN A 175 3.23 9.55 -14.58
C ASN A 175 4.06 9.25 -13.33
N ARG A 176 4.76 10.27 -12.82
CA ARG A 176 5.51 10.21 -11.58
C ARG A 176 5.57 11.61 -10.98
N LEU A 177 4.89 11.81 -9.86
CA LEU A 177 4.94 13.04 -9.09
C LEU A 177 6.24 13.04 -8.28
N GLU A 178 7.08 14.05 -8.48
CA GLU A 178 8.36 14.13 -7.78
C GLU A 178 8.15 14.61 -6.35
N LEU A 179 8.51 13.79 -5.37
CA LEU A 179 8.50 14.20 -3.97
C LEU A 179 9.55 15.29 -3.74
N ARG A 180 9.23 16.30 -2.94
CA ARG A 180 10.21 17.30 -2.50
C ARG A 180 11.29 16.64 -1.63
N MET A 181 12.50 16.51 -2.17
CA MET A 181 13.64 15.92 -1.46
C MET A 181 14.52 16.96 -0.76
N PHE A 182 14.46 18.22 -1.21
CA PHE A 182 15.31 19.29 -0.73
C PHE A 182 14.51 20.55 -0.40
N GLU A 183 15.03 21.31 0.55
CA GLU A 183 14.52 22.63 0.92
C GLU A 183 15.59 23.72 0.76
N PRO A 184 15.19 24.97 0.45
CA PRO A 184 16.10 26.10 0.48
C PRO A 184 16.78 26.25 1.84
N ARG A 185 18.00 26.76 1.81
CA ARG A 185 18.72 27.11 3.03
C ARG A 185 18.19 28.43 3.57
N THR A 186 17.75 28.42 4.83
CA THR A 186 17.19 29.55 5.57
C THR A 186 18.05 29.85 6.81
N THR A 187 17.86 31.01 7.41
CA THR A 187 18.50 31.37 8.69
C THR A 187 18.17 30.38 9.82
N ALA A 188 17.08 29.61 9.70
CA ALA A 188 16.64 28.64 10.71
C ALA A 188 17.27 27.24 10.54
N ASN A 189 17.52 26.79 9.30
CA ASN A 189 18.13 25.48 9.00
C ASN A 189 19.60 25.57 8.57
N GLY A 190 20.21 26.74 8.74
CA GLY A 190 21.61 27.01 8.43
C GLY A 190 22.57 26.26 9.35
N GLY A 191 23.05 25.10 8.92
CA GLY A 191 24.10 24.35 9.62
C GLY A 191 25.45 25.08 9.66
N LYS A 192 26.42 24.53 10.41
CA LYS A 192 27.78 25.09 10.58
C LYS A 192 28.68 24.98 9.34
N ALA A 193 28.20 24.38 8.24
CA ALA A 193 28.99 24.09 7.05
C ALA A 193 28.44 24.83 5.83
N ILE A 194 29.29 25.64 5.17
CA ILE A 194 28.97 26.27 3.90
C ILE A 194 29.20 25.24 2.80
N VAL A 195 28.10 24.84 2.17
CA VAL A 195 28.09 23.96 1.01
C VAL A 195 27.40 24.73 -0.09
N LEU A 196 28.09 24.90 -1.21
CA LEU A 196 27.63 25.66 -2.36
C LEU A 196 27.25 24.71 -3.49
N ALA A 197 26.21 25.07 -4.24
CA ALA A 197 25.83 24.38 -5.44
C ALA A 197 26.83 24.69 -6.57
N GLY A 198 27.28 23.66 -7.27
CA GLY A 198 28.25 23.76 -8.35
C GLY A 198 29.70 23.56 -7.92
N VAL A 199 30.54 23.28 -8.93
CA VAL A 199 31.99 23.02 -8.77
C VAL A 199 32.86 24.20 -9.25
N GLU A 200 32.26 25.20 -9.89
CA GLU A 200 32.95 26.38 -10.45
C GLU A 200 32.63 27.65 -9.64
N THR A 201 32.76 27.58 -8.31
CA THR A 201 32.50 28.73 -7.44
C THR A 201 33.58 29.83 -7.53
N GLY A 202 34.76 29.47 -8.07
CA GLY A 202 35.90 30.38 -8.19
C GLY A 202 36.49 30.86 -6.86
N LEU A 203 36.07 30.30 -5.73
CA LEU A 203 36.57 30.65 -4.40
C LEU A 203 37.97 30.07 -4.15
N ARG A 204 38.80 30.83 -3.42
CA ARG A 204 40.15 30.42 -3.01
C ARG A 204 40.37 30.71 -1.52
N PRO A 205 41.26 29.94 -0.84
CA PRO A 205 41.75 30.31 0.47
C PRO A 205 42.21 31.78 0.52
N GLY A 206 41.68 32.53 1.48
CA GLY A 206 41.93 33.97 1.65
C GLY A 206 40.84 34.89 1.11
N ASP A 207 39.93 34.42 0.25
CA ASP A 207 38.78 35.17 -0.25
C ASP A 207 37.83 35.55 0.89
N GLU A 208 37.13 36.67 0.75
CA GLU A 208 36.10 37.10 1.70
C GLU A 208 34.72 36.73 1.15
N ILE A 209 33.90 36.12 1.99
CA ILE A 209 32.53 35.76 1.68
C ILE A 209 31.56 36.45 2.65
N LEU A 210 30.40 36.81 2.13
CA LEU A 210 29.33 37.44 2.88
C LEU A 210 28.09 36.54 2.81
N THR A 211 27.62 36.07 3.97
CA THR A 211 26.35 35.37 4.09
C THR A 211 25.32 36.34 4.66
N THR A 212 24.11 36.36 4.11
CA THR A 212 23.07 37.30 4.50
C THR A 212 21.68 36.72 4.28
N GLY A 213 20.71 37.03 5.16
CA GLY A 213 19.30 36.78 4.84
C GLY A 213 18.80 37.76 3.76
N VAL A 214 17.78 37.37 2.98
CA VAL A 214 17.17 38.24 1.95
C VAL A 214 16.68 39.59 2.49
N ASN A 215 16.37 39.66 3.79
CA ASN A 215 15.82 40.85 4.46
C ASN A 215 16.82 41.56 5.39
N TRP A 216 18.13 41.44 5.14
CA TRP A 216 19.19 41.96 6.02
C TRP A 216 19.12 43.45 6.37
N ARG A 217 18.45 44.23 5.53
CA ARG A 217 18.17 45.66 5.75
C ARG A 217 17.25 45.92 6.94
N LYS A 218 16.28 45.03 7.19
CA LYS A 218 15.24 45.20 8.22
C LYS A 218 15.61 44.53 9.55
N SER A 219 16.62 43.66 9.54
CA SER A 219 17.00 42.85 10.69
C SER A 219 18.52 42.90 10.90
N PRO A 220 19.03 43.91 11.64
CA PRO A 220 20.45 44.02 11.97
C PRO A 220 20.94 42.73 12.63
N GLY A 221 22.10 42.23 12.19
CA GLY A 221 22.67 40.96 12.67
C GLY A 221 22.27 39.71 11.88
N THR A 222 21.49 39.83 10.80
CA THR A 222 21.15 38.70 9.89
C THR A 222 22.15 38.51 8.73
N TRP A 223 23.37 39.03 8.88
CA TRP A 223 24.47 38.84 7.94
C TRP A 223 25.81 38.65 8.68
N GLN A 224 26.74 37.93 8.06
CA GLN A 224 28.08 37.68 8.59
C GLN A 224 29.09 37.64 7.44
N MET A 225 30.23 38.31 7.64
CA MET A 225 31.39 38.19 6.77
C MET A 225 32.37 37.17 7.36
N ALA A 226 32.90 36.29 6.51
CA ALA A 226 33.91 35.31 6.88
C ALA A 226 35.00 35.25 5.81
N ARG A 227 36.18 34.79 6.21
CA ARG A 227 37.33 34.59 5.31
C ARG A 227 37.54 33.11 5.07
N VAL A 228 37.55 32.72 3.79
CA VAL A 228 37.76 31.35 3.35
C VAL A 228 39.13 30.85 3.81
N GLN A 229 39.17 29.68 4.44
CA GLN A 229 40.38 28.96 4.84
C GLN A 229 40.68 27.82 3.88
N ASP A 230 39.66 27.06 3.51
CA ASP A 230 39.78 25.92 2.61
C ASP A 230 38.56 25.79 1.70
N VAL A 231 38.78 25.23 0.51
CA VAL A 231 37.75 24.99 -0.50
C VAL A 231 37.94 23.60 -1.06
N LYS A 232 36.99 22.71 -0.75
CA LYS A 232 36.98 21.33 -1.22
C LYS A 232 35.85 21.12 -2.22
N VAL A 233 36.22 20.83 -3.46
CA VAL A 233 35.27 20.56 -4.56
C VAL A 233 34.92 19.08 -4.57
N GLU A 234 33.63 18.76 -4.52
CA GLU A 234 33.12 17.39 -4.61
C GLU A 234 32.37 17.22 -5.93
N ARG A 235 33.04 16.58 -6.91
CA ARG A 235 32.52 16.47 -8.28
C ARG A 235 31.34 15.49 -8.39
N ASP A 236 31.29 14.48 -7.54
CA ASP A 236 30.25 13.45 -7.58
C ASP A 236 28.89 13.99 -7.15
N THR A 237 28.86 14.88 -6.15
CA THR A 237 27.64 15.56 -5.68
C THR A 237 27.40 16.88 -6.40
N GLY A 238 28.37 17.36 -7.18
CA GLY A 238 28.31 18.66 -7.84
C GLY A 238 28.31 19.84 -6.86
N THR A 239 28.95 19.68 -5.70
CA THR A 239 28.97 20.69 -4.63
C THR A 239 30.38 21.16 -4.30
N THR A 240 30.48 22.32 -3.64
CA THR A 240 31.73 22.86 -3.10
C THR A 240 31.59 23.11 -1.60
N HIS A 241 32.43 22.47 -0.79
CA HIS A 241 32.54 22.70 0.64
C HIS A 241 33.53 23.82 0.93
N VAL A 242 33.11 24.77 1.76
CA VAL A 242 33.92 25.95 2.11
C VAL A 242 34.07 26.02 3.62
N GLU A 243 35.31 26.00 4.08
CA GLU A 243 35.65 26.29 5.47
C GLU A 243 36.05 27.77 5.57
N ALA A 244 35.48 28.51 6.53
CA ALA A 244 35.74 29.94 6.70
C ALA A 244 35.86 30.34 8.17
N ILE A 245 36.57 31.45 8.44
CA ILE A 245 36.78 32.00 9.79
C ILE A 245 36.27 33.46 9.85
N PRO A 246 35.48 33.85 10.86
CA PRO A 246 34.92 33.00 11.92
C PRO A 246 34.05 31.88 11.33
N ASN A 247 34.00 30.72 12.01
CA ASN A 247 33.17 29.60 11.56
C ASN A 247 31.75 30.15 11.35
N PRO A 248 31.20 30.09 10.14
CA PRO A 248 29.98 30.80 9.82
C PRO A 248 28.86 30.32 10.75
N ILE A 249 28.50 31.18 11.70
CA ILE A 249 27.24 31.07 12.41
C ILE A 249 26.28 31.74 11.46
N ILE A 250 25.52 30.94 10.72
CA ILE A 250 24.39 31.47 9.97
C ILE A 250 23.52 32.19 11.00
N PRO A 251 23.35 33.52 10.88
CA PRO A 251 22.75 34.28 11.95
C PRO A 251 21.29 33.87 12.17
N ALA A 252 20.91 33.68 13.43
CA ALA A 252 19.53 33.41 13.79
C ALA A 252 18.62 34.57 13.35
N GLY A 253 17.48 34.25 12.77
CA GLY A 253 16.50 35.21 12.24
C GLY A 253 15.21 34.50 11.83
N ASP A 254 14.21 35.26 11.39
CA ASP A 254 12.80 34.85 11.17
C ASP A 254 12.55 33.80 10.04
N GLY A 255 13.53 32.96 9.72
CA GLY A 255 13.43 31.93 8.68
C GLY A 255 13.63 32.45 7.26
N ALA A 256 14.25 33.62 7.08
CA ALA A 256 14.52 34.19 5.76
C ALA A 256 15.47 33.31 4.94
N GLU A 257 15.25 33.23 3.63
CA GLU A 257 16.17 32.55 2.70
C GLU A 257 17.57 33.17 2.77
N LEU A 258 18.60 32.33 2.77
CA LEU A 258 19.99 32.77 2.81
C LEU A 258 20.54 33.04 1.41
N GLN A 259 21.35 34.08 1.35
CA GLN A 259 22.16 34.44 0.20
C GLN A 259 23.63 34.43 0.61
N ILE A 260 24.49 34.11 -0.34
CA ILE A 260 25.93 34.13 -0.16
C ILE A 260 26.58 34.83 -1.35
N PHE A 261 27.55 35.68 -1.04
CA PHE A 261 28.26 36.49 -2.01
C PHE A 261 29.76 36.34 -1.78
N ALA A 262 30.53 36.23 -2.86
CA ALA A 262 31.99 36.37 -2.79
C ALA A 262 32.35 37.84 -2.96
N LEU A 263 33.06 38.43 -2.00
CA LEU A 263 33.60 39.79 -2.07
C LEU A 263 35.00 39.71 -2.70
N ARG A 264 35.08 39.85 -4.02
CA ARG A 264 36.28 39.59 -4.81
C ARG A 264 37.38 40.64 -4.66
N HIS A 265 37.04 41.82 -4.16
CA HIS A 265 37.98 42.93 -4.02
C HIS A 265 38.03 43.43 -2.59
N ARG A 266 39.24 43.76 -2.16
CA ARG A 266 39.55 44.32 -0.85
C ARG A 266 40.46 45.52 -1.03
N SER A 267 40.05 46.66 -0.49
CA SER A 267 40.77 47.92 -0.59
C SER A 267 40.72 48.67 0.74
N THR A 268 41.37 49.82 0.79
CA THR A 268 41.26 50.78 1.88
C THR A 268 40.64 52.06 1.35
N LEU A 269 40.19 52.95 2.24
CA LEU A 269 39.73 54.26 1.82
C LEU A 269 40.88 55.09 1.22
N PHE A 270 40.55 55.95 0.25
CA PHE A 270 41.51 56.90 -0.29
C PHE A 270 42.11 57.77 0.84
N GLY A 271 43.43 57.92 0.84
CA GLY A 271 44.16 58.59 1.93
C GLY A 271 44.73 57.64 3.00
N ALA A 272 44.32 56.38 3.05
CA ALA A 272 44.88 55.42 4.03
C ALA A 272 46.42 55.29 3.92
N ASN A 273 46.94 55.38 2.70
CA ASN A 273 48.37 55.31 2.38
C ASN A 273 49.07 56.67 2.38
N ALA A 274 48.41 57.76 2.79
CA ALA A 274 49.03 59.09 2.85
C ALA A 274 50.21 59.09 3.82
N ILE A 275 51.30 59.77 3.51
CA ILE A 275 52.46 59.88 4.44
C ILE A 275 52.04 60.56 5.74
N ASP A 276 52.63 60.20 6.89
CA ASP A 276 52.41 60.96 8.13
C ASP A 276 52.90 62.41 7.93
N PRO A 277 52.06 63.44 8.11
CA PRO A 277 52.46 64.83 7.93
C PRO A 277 53.66 65.26 8.77
N LYS A 278 53.94 64.56 9.87
CA LYS A 278 55.10 64.81 10.73
C LYS A 278 56.41 64.41 10.08
N LEU A 279 56.38 63.54 9.07
CA LEU A 279 57.54 63.12 8.28
C LEU A 279 57.81 64.04 7.07
N LEU A 280 56.90 64.98 6.77
CA LEU A 280 57.09 65.93 5.69
C LEU A 280 58.08 67.04 6.09
N PRO A 281 58.98 67.48 5.18
CA PRO A 281 59.80 68.67 5.39
C PRO A 281 58.93 69.90 5.70
N THR A 282 59.40 70.78 6.57
CA THR A 282 58.65 71.98 7.05
C THR A 282 58.12 72.84 5.90
N GLU A 283 58.87 72.94 4.80
CA GLU A 283 58.52 73.67 3.58
C GLU A 283 57.32 73.07 2.82
N VAL A 284 57.23 71.74 2.80
CA VAL A 284 56.12 71.00 2.17
C VAL A 284 54.91 71.02 3.10
N ARG A 285 55.15 70.84 4.41
CA ARG A 285 54.12 70.88 5.45
C ARG A 285 53.36 72.22 5.48
N GLY A 286 54.06 73.33 5.24
CA GLY A 286 53.48 74.67 5.15
C GLY A 286 52.42 74.84 4.05
N ARG A 287 52.42 73.99 3.02
CA ARG A 287 51.45 74.04 1.91
C ARG A 287 50.07 73.46 2.27
N PHE A 288 49.96 72.75 3.40
CA PHE A 288 48.75 72.05 3.83
C PHE A 288 48.16 72.61 5.13
N THR A 289 48.25 73.92 5.34
CA THR A 289 47.93 74.61 6.61
C THR A 289 46.56 75.30 6.62
N SER A 290 45.79 75.20 5.54
CA SER A 290 44.45 75.79 5.44
C SER A 290 43.38 74.94 6.15
N GLU A 291 42.22 75.53 6.49
CA GLU A 291 41.11 74.75 7.02
C GLU A 291 40.39 74.00 5.88
N GLY A 292 40.41 72.67 5.89
CA GLY A 292 39.67 71.86 4.92
C GLY A 292 40.06 70.38 4.93
N VAL A 293 39.29 69.55 4.23
CA VAL A 293 39.59 68.13 4.00
C VAL A 293 40.89 68.02 3.20
N GLY A 294 41.76 67.09 3.57
CA GLY A 294 43.06 66.93 2.91
C GLY A 294 44.16 67.88 3.39
N GLN A 295 43.88 68.71 4.39
CA GLN A 295 44.83 69.61 5.05
C GLN A 295 45.33 69.00 6.37
N ILE A 296 46.36 69.57 6.99
CA ILE A 296 46.91 69.11 8.27
C ILE A 296 46.15 69.78 9.40
N ASP A 297 45.59 68.98 10.31
CA ASP A 297 44.90 69.47 11.49
C ASP A 297 45.88 70.14 12.46
N SER A 298 45.57 71.36 12.86
CA SER A 298 46.42 72.15 13.77
C SER A 298 46.49 71.57 15.19
N VAL A 299 45.51 70.74 15.59
CA VAL A 299 45.42 70.12 16.92
C VAL A 299 46.05 68.72 16.92
N SER A 300 45.65 67.84 15.99
CA SER A 300 46.17 66.46 15.97
C SER A 300 47.56 66.35 15.32
N GLY A 301 47.89 67.30 14.44
CA GLY A 301 49.09 67.28 13.62
C GLY A 301 49.10 66.18 12.54
N ASP A 302 47.98 65.49 12.34
CA ASP A 302 47.74 64.52 11.25
C ASP A 302 46.79 65.13 10.19
N TRP A 303 46.56 64.42 9.08
CA TRP A 303 45.61 64.87 8.06
C TRP A 303 44.18 64.97 8.61
N ARG A 304 43.46 66.01 8.21
CA ARG A 304 41.99 66.11 8.29
C ARG A 304 41.38 65.19 7.25
N PHE A 305 41.30 63.91 7.61
CA PHE A 305 40.67 62.88 6.81
C PHE A 305 39.14 63.08 6.77
N ASP A 306 38.59 63.19 5.58
CA ASP A 306 37.15 63.02 5.34
C ASP A 306 36.95 62.53 3.90
N PRO A 307 37.41 61.31 3.59
CA PRO A 307 37.32 60.78 2.22
C PRO A 307 35.87 60.54 1.80
N LEU A 308 34.94 60.40 2.75
CA LEU A 308 33.55 60.10 2.49
C LEU A 308 32.80 61.40 2.20
N THR A 309 32.18 61.51 1.02
CA THR A 309 31.44 62.73 0.66
C THR A 309 29.98 62.40 0.44
N GLY A 310 29.08 63.12 1.13
CA GLY A 310 27.63 63.01 0.93
C GLY A 310 27.12 64.12 0.02
N LYS A 311 26.31 63.78 -1.00
CA LYS A 311 25.47 64.77 -1.69
C LYS A 311 24.03 64.61 -1.19
N ASP A 312 23.45 65.68 -0.66
CA ASP A 312 22.02 65.74 -0.40
C ASP A 312 21.27 65.70 -1.75
N VAL A 313 20.62 64.57 -2.04
CA VAL A 313 19.71 64.42 -3.18
C VAL A 313 18.35 63.99 -2.64
N PRO A 314 17.22 64.50 -3.16
CA PRO A 314 15.90 64.13 -2.67
C PRO A 314 15.67 62.62 -2.76
N GLY A 315 15.51 61.95 -1.61
CA GLY A 315 15.23 60.50 -1.52
C GLY A 315 16.18 59.66 -0.65
N GLY A 316 17.28 60.21 -0.12
CA GLY A 316 18.17 59.51 0.82
C GLY A 316 19.63 60.00 0.75
N LYS A 317 20.37 59.94 1.87
CA LYS A 317 21.78 60.35 1.93
C LYS A 317 22.66 59.34 1.17
N LYS A 318 23.03 59.63 -0.06
CA LYS A 318 24.06 58.86 -0.79
C LYS A 318 25.44 59.25 -0.28
N THR A 319 26.23 58.27 0.15
CA THR A 319 27.63 58.51 0.56
C THR A 319 28.58 57.94 -0.48
N SER A 320 29.49 58.75 -0.99
CA SER A 320 30.55 58.31 -1.89
C SER A 320 31.73 57.81 -1.07
N VAL A 321 32.17 56.58 -1.36
CA VAL A 321 33.26 55.86 -0.70
C VAL A 321 34.41 55.70 -1.70
N PRO A 322 35.36 56.66 -1.77
CA PRO A 322 36.51 56.55 -2.67
C PRO A 322 37.52 55.54 -2.13
N LEU A 323 37.92 54.61 -2.98
CA LEU A 323 38.89 53.56 -2.68
C LEU A 323 40.33 54.04 -2.92
N SER A 324 41.33 53.31 -2.42
CA SER A 324 42.74 53.70 -2.55
C SER A 324 43.34 53.41 -3.93
N ALA A 325 42.61 52.73 -4.82
CA ALA A 325 43.01 52.40 -6.19
C ALA A 325 41.79 52.32 -7.14
N SER A 326 42.06 52.15 -8.43
CA SER A 326 41.05 51.91 -9.47
C SER A 326 40.82 50.41 -9.66
N TYR A 327 39.55 50.03 -9.79
CA TYR A 327 39.02 48.67 -9.89
C TYR A 327 37.98 48.64 -11.03
N PRO A 328 38.43 48.56 -12.29
CA PRO A 328 37.51 48.49 -13.43
C PRO A 328 36.72 47.18 -13.40
N GLY A 329 35.41 47.26 -13.64
CA GLY A 329 34.51 46.10 -13.70
C GLY A 329 33.61 45.90 -12.48
N VAL A 330 33.63 46.80 -11.50
CA VAL A 330 32.65 46.78 -10.39
C VAL A 330 31.29 47.25 -10.89
N GLU A 331 30.26 46.42 -10.74
CA GLU A 331 28.90 46.73 -11.20
C GLU A 331 28.05 47.50 -10.15
N PRO A 332 27.25 48.49 -10.57
CA PRO A 332 26.22 49.12 -9.74
C PRO A 332 25.08 48.12 -9.49
N SER A 333 25.05 47.53 -8.29
CA SER A 333 24.05 46.59 -7.72
C SER A 333 24.70 45.63 -6.73
N GLY A 334 26.02 45.69 -6.58
CA GLY A 334 26.77 44.82 -5.66
C GLY A 334 26.61 45.19 -4.19
N LEU A 335 27.28 44.43 -3.33
CA LEU A 335 27.38 44.69 -1.89
C LEU A 335 28.79 45.13 -1.52
N ALA A 336 28.89 46.01 -0.52
CA ALA A 336 30.14 46.43 0.06
C ALA A 336 30.11 46.33 1.59
N VAL A 337 31.21 45.86 2.19
CA VAL A 337 31.39 45.78 3.64
C VAL A 337 32.53 46.70 4.04
N LEU A 338 32.24 47.69 4.88
CA LEU A 338 33.22 48.57 5.49
C LEU A 338 33.57 48.04 6.88
N THR A 339 34.85 47.88 7.18
CA THR A 339 35.34 47.34 8.45
C THR A 339 36.42 48.24 9.03
N ASN A 340 36.31 48.64 10.29
CA ASN A 340 37.39 49.31 11.03
C ASN A 340 37.58 48.68 12.42
N ALA A 341 38.34 49.34 13.30
CA ALA A 341 38.59 48.82 14.66
C ALA A 341 37.33 48.79 15.54
N ALA A 342 36.34 49.65 15.29
CA ALA A 342 35.15 49.82 16.12
C ALA A 342 33.91 49.06 15.61
N ALA A 343 33.74 48.95 14.29
CA ALA A 343 32.53 48.42 13.69
C ALA A 343 32.74 47.78 12.31
N THR A 344 31.74 46.99 11.90
CA THR A 344 31.57 46.46 10.55
C THR A 344 30.19 46.86 10.02
N MET A 345 30.11 47.30 8.78
CA MET A 345 28.86 47.77 8.16
C MET A 345 28.70 47.22 6.75
N LEU A 346 27.54 46.64 6.48
CA LEU A 346 27.12 46.18 5.16
C LEU A 346 26.28 47.27 4.48
N CYS A 347 26.59 47.55 3.21
CA CYS A 347 25.89 48.54 2.39
C CYS A 347 25.60 47.96 1.01
N ASP A 348 24.55 48.46 0.36
CA ASP A 348 24.38 48.27 -1.08
C ASP A 348 25.20 49.28 -1.88
N VAL A 349 25.74 48.82 -3.00
CA VAL A 349 26.43 49.66 -3.98
C VAL A 349 25.41 50.05 -5.05
N ILE A 350 24.97 51.30 -4.99
CA ILE A 350 23.95 51.86 -5.88
C ILE A 350 24.55 52.62 -7.07
N GLY A 351 25.87 52.86 -7.04
CA GLY A 351 26.60 53.55 -8.09
C GLY A 351 28.09 53.30 -7.99
N VAL A 352 28.79 53.38 -9.12
CA VAL A 352 30.24 53.26 -9.21
C VAL A 352 30.76 54.36 -10.13
N ALA A 353 31.74 55.12 -9.68
CA ALA A 353 32.35 56.20 -10.45
C ALA A 353 33.87 56.06 -10.47
N GLU A 354 34.48 56.20 -11.65
CA GLU A 354 35.94 56.34 -11.79
C GLU A 354 36.32 57.81 -11.83
N GLY A 355 37.37 58.19 -11.11
CA GLY A 355 37.86 59.56 -11.13
C GLY A 355 39.24 59.75 -10.52
N SER A 356 39.85 60.89 -10.81
CA SER A 356 41.09 61.29 -10.16
C SER A 356 40.79 62.05 -8.88
N VAL A 357 41.37 61.59 -7.76
CA VAL A 357 41.28 62.27 -6.46
C VAL A 357 42.68 62.72 -6.05
N ALA A 358 42.80 64.00 -5.65
CA ALA A 358 44.04 64.62 -5.20
C ALA A 358 43.85 65.27 -3.82
N LEU A 359 44.05 64.49 -2.75
CA LEU A 359 43.95 64.91 -1.34
C LEU A 359 45.10 64.28 -0.53
N TYR A 360 45.41 64.82 0.65
CA TYR A 360 46.42 64.26 1.57
C TYR A 360 47.84 64.18 0.97
N GLY A 361 48.16 65.08 0.03
CA GLY A 361 49.45 65.08 -0.68
C GLY A 361 49.65 63.93 -1.66
N ILE A 362 48.60 63.16 -1.99
CA ILE A 362 48.62 62.06 -2.95
C ILE A 362 47.57 62.28 -4.05
N SER A 363 47.88 61.85 -5.27
CA SER A 363 46.99 61.90 -6.42
C SER A 363 46.94 60.54 -7.10
N ALA A 364 45.75 59.97 -7.26
CA ALA A 364 45.56 58.68 -7.94
C ALA A 364 44.24 58.65 -8.71
N GLN A 365 44.15 57.75 -9.68
CA GLN A 365 42.87 57.30 -10.25
C GLN A 365 42.27 56.28 -9.29
N VAL A 366 41.00 56.48 -8.94
CA VAL A 366 40.30 55.68 -7.94
C VAL A 366 38.89 55.35 -8.39
N THR A 367 38.40 54.20 -7.93
CA THR A 367 36.99 53.87 -7.96
C THR A 367 36.30 54.43 -6.72
N SER A 368 35.17 55.09 -6.89
CA SER A 368 34.30 55.55 -5.82
C SER A 368 33.00 54.78 -5.84
N LEU A 369 32.66 54.12 -4.73
CA LEU A 369 31.39 53.41 -4.56
C LEU A 369 30.36 54.37 -3.98
N GLU A 370 29.24 54.59 -4.66
CA GLU A 370 28.07 55.23 -4.05
C GLU A 370 27.31 54.17 -3.26
N VAL A 371 27.23 54.35 -1.95
CA VAL A 371 26.49 53.45 -1.05
C VAL A 371 25.15 54.02 -0.63
N GLY A 372 24.14 53.15 -0.53
CA GLY A 372 22.76 53.48 -0.19
C GLY A 372 22.38 53.07 1.23
N GLU A 373 21.44 52.12 1.35
CA GLU A 373 20.94 51.61 2.62
C GLU A 373 22.01 50.81 3.36
N THR A 374 22.07 50.98 4.69
CA THR A 374 23.15 50.43 5.53
C THR A 374 22.62 49.60 6.69
N SER A 375 23.37 48.56 7.06
CA SER A 375 23.16 47.78 8.28
C SER A 375 24.50 47.62 9.00
N SER A 376 24.59 47.98 10.28
CA SER A 376 25.84 48.03 11.04
C SER A 376 25.83 47.13 12.27
N VAL A 377 26.97 46.52 12.59
CA VAL A 377 27.17 45.69 13.79
C VAL A 377 28.44 46.16 14.54
N PRO A 378 28.36 46.45 15.86
CA PRO A 378 29.53 46.78 16.67
C PRO A 378 30.51 45.60 16.80
N ARG A 379 31.82 45.85 16.75
CA ARG A 379 32.85 44.79 16.73
C ARG A 379 33.06 44.10 18.08
N GLU A 380 32.77 44.77 19.20
CA GLU A 380 32.86 44.21 20.57
C GLU A 380 31.67 43.31 20.96
N LEU A 381 30.59 43.28 20.18
CA LEU A 381 29.38 42.47 20.43
C LEU A 381 29.31 41.18 19.58
N ALA A 382 30.39 40.82 18.89
CA ALA A 382 30.40 39.69 17.94
C ALA A 382 30.57 38.29 18.58
N VAL A 383 30.58 38.18 19.92
CA VAL A 383 30.82 36.90 20.63
C VAL A 383 29.71 36.45 21.59
N ALA A 384 28.72 37.27 21.96
CA ALA A 384 27.60 36.75 22.78
C ALA A 384 26.31 37.58 22.69
N THR A 385 25.23 36.87 22.32
CA THR A 385 23.82 37.03 22.75
C THR A 385 23.17 38.42 22.81
N THR A 386 22.11 38.56 22.01
CA THR A 386 20.85 39.28 22.31
C THR A 386 20.95 40.49 23.25
N SER A 387 21.22 41.68 22.71
CA SER A 387 20.67 42.91 23.32
C SER A 387 20.39 43.98 22.26
N SER A 388 19.19 44.52 22.36
CA SER A 388 18.52 45.42 21.42
C SER A 388 18.89 46.88 21.69
N ALA A 389 20.09 47.30 21.29
CA ALA A 389 20.45 48.71 21.22
C ALA A 389 21.23 48.97 19.92
N SER A 390 20.49 49.06 18.81
CA SER A 390 21.00 49.53 17.53
C SER A 390 21.17 51.05 17.58
N THR A 391 22.35 51.55 17.98
CA THR A 391 22.80 52.86 17.50
C THR A 391 23.09 52.73 16.01
N GLU A 392 22.28 53.37 15.19
CA GLU A 392 22.44 53.41 13.73
C GLU A 392 23.78 54.08 13.40
N LEU A 393 24.82 53.29 13.08
CA LEU A 393 26.11 53.86 12.67
C LEU A 393 25.96 54.45 11.27
N ALA A 394 26.41 55.69 11.08
CA ALA A 394 26.49 56.31 9.77
C ALA A 394 27.76 55.89 9.03
N VAL A 395 27.70 55.83 7.68
CA VAL A 395 28.87 55.56 6.82
C VAL A 395 30.04 56.49 7.16
N SER A 396 29.76 57.74 7.51
CA SER A 396 30.76 58.75 7.93
C SER A 396 31.64 58.29 9.10
N GLU A 397 31.17 57.36 9.94
CA GLU A 397 31.95 56.82 11.05
C GLU A 397 33.13 55.93 10.63
N PHE A 398 33.24 55.61 9.34
CA PHE A 398 34.36 54.88 8.74
C PHE A 398 35.40 55.80 8.10
N GLY A 399 35.09 57.09 7.95
CA GLY A 399 36.01 58.15 7.52
C GLY A 399 36.74 58.78 8.72
N GLY A 400 37.15 60.05 8.60
CA GLY A 400 37.78 60.73 9.73
C GLY A 400 39.15 60.14 10.10
N THR A 401 39.48 60.24 11.40
CA THR A 401 40.68 59.63 12.01
C THR A 401 40.78 58.12 11.83
N LYS A 402 39.69 57.44 11.41
CA LYS A 402 39.65 55.99 11.18
C LYS A 402 40.00 55.60 9.74
N THR A 403 40.18 56.56 8.82
CA THR A 403 40.44 56.32 7.39
C THR A 403 41.54 55.29 7.12
N ARG A 404 42.67 55.39 7.84
CA ARG A 404 43.81 54.45 7.70
C ARG A 404 43.49 53.02 8.14
N GLY A 405 42.54 52.88 9.07
CA GLY A 405 42.13 51.59 9.64
C GLY A 405 40.86 51.02 8.99
N THR A 406 40.27 51.70 8.01
CA THR A 406 39.06 51.25 7.32
C THR A 406 39.41 50.44 6.08
N VAL A 407 38.94 49.21 6.06
CA VAL A 407 38.99 48.28 4.92
C VAL A 407 37.61 48.26 4.26
N VAL A 408 37.59 48.24 2.94
CA VAL A 408 36.38 48.10 2.13
C VAL A 408 36.49 46.83 1.31
N SER A 409 35.56 45.91 1.51
CA SER A 409 35.45 44.66 0.75
C SER A 409 34.21 44.73 -0.14
N PHE A 410 34.36 44.51 -1.44
CA PHE A 410 33.34 44.80 -2.46
C PHE A 410 33.51 43.89 -3.68
N CYS A 411 32.63 44.03 -4.68
CA CYS A 411 32.48 43.13 -5.83
C CYS A 411 31.84 41.81 -5.44
N SER A 412 30.50 41.78 -5.41
CA SER A 412 29.70 40.67 -4.90
C SER A 412 29.22 39.75 -6.03
N ASP A 413 29.95 38.68 -6.30
CA ASP A 413 29.44 37.58 -7.14
C ASP A 413 28.45 36.78 -6.31
N ARG A 414 27.19 36.67 -6.75
CA ARG A 414 26.19 35.85 -6.04
C ARG A 414 26.51 34.38 -6.26
N LEU A 415 26.74 33.67 -5.16
CA LEU A 415 26.88 32.22 -5.13
C LEU A 415 25.55 31.59 -4.68
N THR A 416 25.36 30.32 -4.99
CA THR A 416 24.14 29.58 -4.63
C THR A 416 24.46 28.55 -3.56
N PHE A 417 23.74 28.58 -2.44
CA PHE A 417 23.85 27.51 -1.44
C PHE A 417 23.38 26.18 -2.04
N ALA A 418 24.06 25.10 -1.70
CA ALA A 418 23.51 23.77 -1.93
C ALA A 418 22.22 23.63 -1.10
N PRO A 419 21.14 23.07 -1.69
CA PRO A 419 19.89 22.92 -0.98
C PRO A 419 20.05 21.87 0.14
N VAL A 420 19.23 21.98 1.18
CA VAL A 420 19.32 21.09 2.36
C VAL A 420 18.44 19.88 2.11
N ALA A 421 18.99 18.67 2.28
CA ALA A 421 18.21 17.44 2.20
C ALA A 421 17.17 17.40 3.32
N ILE A 422 15.92 17.13 2.95
CA ILE A 422 14.84 16.92 3.92
C ILE A 422 15.03 15.50 4.48
N THR A 423 15.42 15.40 5.76
CA THR A 423 15.69 14.12 6.42
C THR A 423 14.47 13.53 7.13
N ARG A 424 13.43 14.34 7.36
CA ARG A 424 12.17 13.84 7.94
C ARG A 424 11.47 12.89 6.98
N PRO A 425 10.89 11.78 7.48
CA PRO A 425 10.18 10.82 6.65
C PRO A 425 8.91 11.44 6.04
N LEU A 426 8.33 10.78 5.04
CA LEU A 426 7.02 11.16 4.52
C LEU A 426 5.93 10.42 5.31
N TRP A 427 5.03 11.17 5.94
CA TRP A 427 3.90 10.69 6.72
C TRP A 427 2.85 11.79 6.86
N GLY A 428 1.66 11.43 7.35
CA GLY A 428 0.58 12.38 7.60
C GLY A 428 -0.28 12.62 6.36
N ASP A 429 -1.01 13.73 6.39
CA ASP A 429 -2.02 14.13 5.42
C ASP A 429 -1.50 15.12 4.37
N VAL A 430 -0.20 15.44 4.36
CA VAL A 430 0.38 16.39 3.40
C VAL A 430 1.57 15.80 2.66
N ILE A 431 1.50 15.82 1.33
CA ILE A 431 2.61 15.45 0.44
C ILE A 431 3.11 16.70 -0.29
N GLN A 432 4.35 17.10 0.00
CA GLN A 432 5.01 18.21 -0.68
C GLN A 432 5.72 17.72 -1.94
N LEU A 433 5.30 18.23 -3.11
CA LEU A 433 5.92 17.92 -4.39
C LEU A 433 7.11 18.85 -4.68
N ALA A 434 8.08 18.38 -5.44
CA ALA A 434 9.29 19.11 -5.81
C ALA A 434 9.00 20.26 -6.78
N SER A 435 7.90 20.17 -7.53
CA SER A 435 7.49 21.17 -8.50
C SER A 435 5.98 21.21 -8.67
N PRO A 436 5.46 22.30 -9.26
CA PRO A 436 4.08 22.44 -9.71
C PRO A 436 3.61 21.31 -10.62
N VAL A 437 2.47 20.70 -10.30
CA VAL A 437 1.82 19.68 -11.14
C VAL A 437 0.48 20.23 -11.66
N PRO A 438 0.39 20.54 -12.97
CA PRO A 438 -0.83 21.10 -13.53
C PRO A 438 -1.96 20.07 -13.58
N GLY A 439 -3.17 20.56 -13.35
CA GLY A 439 -4.43 19.89 -13.72
C GLY A 439 -4.95 18.83 -12.77
N LEU A 440 -4.29 18.55 -11.63
CA LEU A 440 -4.76 17.55 -10.66
C LEU A 440 -6.17 17.96 -10.20
N ARG A 441 -7.19 17.13 -10.49
CA ARG A 441 -8.61 17.47 -10.25
C ARG A 441 -9.11 16.82 -8.98
N GLU A 442 -9.50 17.61 -8.00
CA GLU A 442 -9.91 17.11 -6.69
C GLU A 442 -11.40 16.69 -6.64
N PRO A 443 -11.75 15.61 -5.90
CA PRO A 443 -10.86 14.64 -5.27
C PRO A 443 -10.20 13.70 -6.30
N HIS A 444 -8.95 13.28 -6.05
CA HIS A 444 -8.15 12.46 -6.98
C HIS A 444 -7.35 11.36 -6.28
N ASP A 445 -7.34 10.14 -6.81
CA ASP A 445 -6.54 9.05 -6.24
C ASP A 445 -5.08 9.10 -6.71
N VAL A 446 -4.16 9.02 -5.75
CA VAL A 446 -2.71 8.97 -5.94
C VAL A 446 -2.16 7.73 -5.25
N LEU A 447 -1.19 7.05 -5.87
CA LEU A 447 -0.55 5.87 -5.30
C LEU A 447 0.84 6.25 -4.81
N VAL A 448 1.12 6.02 -3.52
CA VAL A 448 2.43 6.21 -2.90
C VAL A 448 3.05 4.85 -2.61
N ARG A 449 4.30 4.63 -3.01
CA ARG A 449 5.03 3.38 -2.80
C ARG A 449 6.48 3.66 -2.43
N GLY A 450 7.04 2.90 -1.49
CA GLY A 450 8.42 3.06 -1.05
C GLY A 450 8.77 2.14 0.13
N LYS A 451 9.95 2.32 0.69
CA LYS A 451 10.38 1.60 1.90
C LYS A 451 9.88 2.32 3.15
N ARG A 452 9.54 1.54 4.18
CA ARG A 452 9.23 2.10 5.50
C ARG A 452 10.49 2.62 6.17
N VAL A 453 10.34 3.59 7.06
CA VAL A 453 11.46 4.15 7.82
C VAL A 453 12.01 3.10 8.81
N ARG A 454 13.34 3.02 8.92
CA ARG A 454 14.03 2.33 10.01
C ARG A 454 14.40 3.33 11.08
N MET A 455 14.29 2.96 12.35
CA MET A 455 14.72 3.78 13.47
C MET A 455 15.48 2.95 14.51
N ALA A 456 16.37 3.60 15.26
CA ALA A 456 17.03 2.99 16.41
C ALA A 456 16.16 3.15 17.66
N ALA A 457 16.00 2.08 18.45
CA ALA A 457 15.31 2.15 19.72
C ALA A 457 15.99 3.14 20.70
N PRO A 458 15.25 4.09 21.31
CA PRO A 458 15.76 5.00 22.35
C PRO A 458 16.14 4.23 23.63
N ASP A 459 16.86 4.90 24.54
CA ASP A 459 17.33 4.29 25.79
C ASP A 459 16.18 3.84 26.70
N LYS A 460 16.40 2.74 27.45
CA LYS A 460 15.43 2.01 28.29
C LYS A 460 14.72 2.81 29.40
N ASP A 461 15.11 4.05 29.64
CA ASP A 461 14.67 4.85 30.79
C ASP A 461 13.49 5.80 30.48
N ASP A 462 12.94 5.79 29.26
CA ASP A 462 11.74 6.56 28.92
C ASP A 462 10.46 5.72 29.16
N ASP A 463 9.59 6.21 30.06
CA ASP A 463 8.36 5.58 30.58
C ASP A 463 7.25 5.25 29.54
N GLY A 464 7.55 5.24 28.23
CA GLY A 464 6.58 5.13 27.12
C GLY A 464 6.52 3.77 26.40
N TRP A 465 7.30 2.77 26.83
CA TRP A 465 7.36 1.45 26.20
C TRP A 465 6.42 0.45 26.86
N ILE A 466 5.53 -0.17 26.08
CA ILE A 466 4.62 -1.22 26.57
C ILE A 466 5.34 -2.58 26.65
N ASP A 467 6.34 -2.83 25.79
CA ASP A 467 7.22 -4.01 25.82
C ASP A 467 8.71 -3.60 25.66
N PRO A 468 9.66 -4.19 26.40
CA PRO A 468 11.07 -3.79 26.34
C PRO A 468 11.74 -4.21 25.02
N LEU A 469 12.42 -3.28 24.35
CA LEU A 469 13.37 -3.55 23.25
C LEU A 469 14.82 -3.58 23.75
N GLU A 470 15.70 -4.30 23.05
CA GLU A 470 17.15 -4.20 23.29
C GLU A 470 17.71 -2.91 22.67
N LYS A 471 18.70 -2.31 23.36
CA LYS A 471 19.26 -1.00 23.01
C LYS A 471 19.88 -1.03 21.60
N GLY A 472 19.53 -0.05 20.78
CA GLY A 472 20.14 0.15 19.45
C GLY A 472 19.72 -0.89 18.40
N GLU A 473 18.75 -1.76 18.72
CA GLU A 473 18.19 -2.69 17.75
C GLU A 473 17.48 -1.90 16.64
N PRO A 474 17.78 -2.17 15.34
CA PRO A 474 17.11 -1.51 14.25
C PRO A 474 15.68 -2.03 14.13
N VAL A 475 14.70 -1.13 14.08
CA VAL A 475 13.30 -1.53 13.95
C VAL A 475 12.56 -0.75 12.88
N ILE A 476 11.61 -1.41 12.23
CA ILE A 476 10.80 -0.84 11.15
C ILE A 476 9.53 -0.29 11.78
N ILE A 477 9.23 0.98 11.54
CA ILE A 477 8.04 1.60 12.13
C ILE A 477 6.90 1.64 11.12
N SER A 478 5.73 1.20 11.56
CA SER A 478 4.45 1.53 10.93
C SER A 478 3.64 2.38 11.91
N LEU A 479 3.08 3.49 11.48
CA LEU A 479 2.18 4.26 12.35
C LEU A 479 0.81 3.60 12.32
N ALA A 480 0.27 3.29 13.51
CA ALA A 480 -1.16 3.07 13.65
C ALA A 480 -1.76 4.34 14.29
N LEU A 481 -2.84 4.85 13.72
CA LEU A 481 -3.62 5.92 14.34
C LEU A 481 -4.22 5.42 15.66
N ILE A 482 -4.18 6.25 16.70
CA ILE A 482 -5.02 6.06 17.89
C ILE A 482 -6.43 6.53 17.52
N GLU A 483 -7.43 5.65 17.61
CA GLU A 483 -8.83 6.09 17.62
C GLU A 483 -9.08 6.92 18.89
N GLY A 484 -9.30 8.24 18.75
CA GLY A 484 -9.85 9.09 19.81
C GLY A 484 -9.03 10.30 20.27
N ASP A 485 -7.75 10.44 19.88
CA ASP A 485 -6.93 11.65 20.15
C ASP A 485 -5.93 11.89 19.00
N PRO A 486 -6.15 12.87 18.11
CA PRO A 486 -5.28 13.13 16.97
C PRO A 486 -3.89 13.69 17.38
N THR A 487 -3.69 14.07 18.64
CA THR A 487 -2.46 14.66 19.15
C THR A 487 -1.50 13.65 19.80
N ARG A 488 -1.97 12.43 20.11
CA ARG A 488 -1.16 11.32 20.61
C ARG A 488 -1.13 10.21 19.56
N ARG A 489 0.06 9.73 19.19
CA ARG A 489 0.21 8.66 18.18
C ARG A 489 1.11 7.56 18.71
N HIS A 490 0.57 6.34 18.80
CA HIS A 490 1.39 5.16 19.05
C HIS A 490 2.17 4.81 17.77
N CYS A 491 3.50 4.74 17.87
CA CYS A 491 4.30 4.08 16.85
C CYS A 491 4.12 2.56 17.04
N VAL A 492 3.66 1.85 16.01
CA VAL A 492 3.66 0.39 16.00
C VAL A 492 4.95 -0.06 15.32
N VAL A 493 5.85 -0.58 16.13
CA VAL A 493 7.11 -1.12 15.68
C VAL A 493 6.85 -2.53 15.15
N LEU A 494 7.09 -2.74 13.86
CA LEU A 494 7.15 -4.06 13.22
C LEU A 494 8.63 -4.47 13.18
N GLU A 495 8.99 -5.51 13.90
CA GLU A 495 10.27 -6.17 13.65
C GLU A 495 10.20 -7.03 12.37
N ASP A 496 11.34 -7.31 11.74
CA ASP A 496 11.46 -8.31 10.64
C ASP A 496 10.91 -9.70 11.03
N SER A 497 10.78 -9.91 12.35
CA SER A 497 10.21 -11.06 13.02
C SER A 497 8.68 -11.17 12.79
N GLY A 498 7.99 -10.03 12.57
CA GLY A 498 6.52 -9.93 12.54
C GLY A 498 5.92 -9.52 13.89
N ARG A 499 6.76 -9.32 14.92
CA ARG A 499 6.34 -8.84 16.24
C ARG A 499 5.89 -7.37 16.16
N GLN A 500 4.72 -7.07 16.71
CA GLN A 500 4.16 -5.72 16.84
C GLN A 500 4.35 -5.20 18.27
N VAL A 501 5.10 -4.12 18.44
CA VAL A 501 5.25 -3.41 19.72
C VAL A 501 4.67 -2.02 19.61
N ALA A 502 3.82 -1.63 20.57
CA ALA A 502 3.27 -0.28 20.63
C ALA A 502 4.16 0.62 21.49
N VAL A 503 4.46 1.80 20.96
CA VAL A 503 5.39 2.78 21.55
C VAL A 503 4.72 4.14 21.59
N ASP A 504 4.67 4.78 22.76
CA ASP A 504 4.13 6.13 22.91
C ASP A 504 5.26 7.16 22.98
N VAL A 505 5.91 7.43 21.83
CA VAL A 505 7.01 8.41 21.71
C VAL A 505 6.81 9.25 20.44
N PRO A 506 7.01 10.59 20.49
CA PRO A 506 6.97 11.44 19.29
C PRO A 506 8.02 11.02 18.26
N LEU A 507 7.63 10.93 16.98
CA LEU A 507 8.55 10.61 15.86
C LEU A 507 9.78 11.53 15.78
N THR A 508 9.65 12.77 16.28
CA THR A 508 10.75 13.76 16.34
C THR A 508 11.89 13.36 17.27
N ASN A 509 11.64 12.45 18.22
CA ASN A 509 12.62 12.03 19.22
C ASN A 509 13.36 10.75 18.80
N LEU A 510 12.97 10.13 17.69
CA LEU A 510 13.53 8.87 17.23
C LEU A 510 14.68 9.11 16.24
N THR A 511 15.73 8.31 16.36
CA THR A 511 16.88 8.37 15.44
C THR A 511 16.58 7.55 14.18
N ILE A 512 16.48 8.23 13.03
CA ILE A 512 16.24 7.59 11.73
C ILE A 512 17.51 6.89 11.24
N LEU A 513 17.37 5.64 10.82
CA LEU A 513 18.40 4.84 10.20
C LEU A 513 18.15 4.72 8.68
N PRO A 514 19.21 4.56 7.87
CA PRO A 514 19.05 4.26 6.45
C PRO A 514 18.25 2.96 6.23
N PRO A 515 17.45 2.87 5.15
CA PRO A 515 16.75 1.64 4.81
C PRO A 515 17.74 0.51 4.42
N HIS A 516 17.43 -0.72 4.80
CA HIS A 516 18.16 -1.91 4.35
C HIS A 516 17.84 -2.24 2.89
N PRO A 517 18.77 -2.79 2.10
CA PRO A 517 18.47 -3.28 0.75
C PRO A 517 17.28 -4.25 0.69
N ASP A 518 17.16 -5.14 1.67
CA ASP A 518 16.13 -6.19 1.71
C ASP A 518 14.80 -5.75 2.34
N ASP A 519 14.70 -4.50 2.83
CA ASP A 519 13.44 -3.98 3.37
C ASP A 519 12.34 -4.03 2.30
N PRO A 520 11.13 -4.52 2.64
CA PRO A 520 10.04 -4.64 1.69
C PRO A 520 9.58 -3.28 1.19
N ILE A 521 9.26 -3.21 -0.11
CA ILE A 521 8.59 -2.06 -0.69
C ILE A 521 7.09 -2.22 -0.46
N VAL A 522 6.51 -1.25 0.23
CA VAL A 522 5.07 -1.20 0.50
C VAL A 522 4.46 0.00 -0.19
N GLY A 523 3.15 0.00 -0.39
CA GLY A 523 2.48 1.16 -0.94
C GLY A 523 1.00 1.17 -0.61
N GLU A 524 0.39 2.31 -0.87
CA GLU A 524 -1.01 2.59 -0.59
C GLU A 524 -1.56 3.56 -1.63
N VAL A 525 -2.88 3.50 -1.83
CA VAL A 525 -3.61 4.49 -2.62
C VAL A 525 -4.29 5.42 -1.64
N VAL A 526 -4.13 6.72 -1.85
CA VAL A 526 -4.71 7.79 -1.04
C VAL A 526 -5.46 8.76 -1.94
N THR A 527 -6.57 9.28 -1.43
CA THR A 527 -7.35 10.31 -2.14
C THR A 527 -6.87 11.69 -1.72
N VAL A 528 -6.48 12.50 -2.69
CA VAL A 528 -6.15 13.92 -2.54
C VAL A 528 -7.45 14.70 -2.45
N GLU A 529 -7.63 15.44 -1.36
CA GLU A 529 -8.73 16.37 -1.14
C GLU A 529 -8.46 17.74 -1.80
N ALA A 530 -7.23 18.24 -1.67
CA ALA A 530 -6.83 19.53 -2.21
C ALA A 530 -5.36 19.53 -2.68
N ALA A 531 -5.04 20.29 -3.73
CA ALA A 531 -3.69 20.56 -4.20
C ALA A 531 -3.41 22.07 -4.12
N GLU A 532 -2.68 22.48 -3.08
CA GLU A 532 -2.42 23.89 -2.80
C GLU A 532 -1.07 24.34 -3.35
N ARG A 533 -1.08 25.45 -4.08
CA ARG A 533 0.14 26.10 -4.58
C ARG A 533 0.78 26.92 -3.47
N ILE A 534 1.97 26.49 -3.02
CA ILE A 534 2.77 27.24 -2.05
C ILE A 534 4.09 27.69 -2.69
N GLY A 535 4.08 28.92 -3.22
CA GLY A 535 5.23 29.48 -3.92
C GLY A 535 5.55 28.72 -5.21
N LEU A 536 6.64 27.95 -5.22
CA LEU A 536 7.12 27.17 -6.37
C LEU A 536 6.92 25.66 -6.18
N ILE A 537 6.08 25.23 -5.25
CA ILE A 537 5.75 23.82 -5.02
C ILE A 537 4.23 23.63 -4.91
N ASP A 538 3.78 22.39 -5.07
CA ASP A 538 2.43 21.98 -4.69
C ASP A 538 2.46 21.13 -3.42
N GLU A 539 1.48 21.36 -2.55
CA GLU A 539 1.16 20.51 -1.41
C GLU A 539 -0.15 19.78 -1.69
N LEU A 540 -0.08 18.45 -1.68
CA LEU A 540 -1.27 17.60 -1.77
C LEU A 540 -1.78 17.33 -0.35
N VAL A 541 -2.98 17.82 -0.05
CA VAL A 541 -3.73 17.53 1.17
C VAL A 541 -4.56 16.28 0.93
N LEU A 542 -4.42 15.28 1.79
CA LEU A 542 -5.07 13.98 1.68
C LEU A 542 -6.33 13.94 2.54
N VAL A 543 -7.36 13.24 2.04
CA VAL A 543 -8.60 12.97 2.81
C VAL A 543 -8.28 12.15 4.08
N GLU A 544 -7.42 11.15 3.94
CA GLU A 544 -6.90 10.35 5.04
C GLU A 544 -5.37 10.44 5.06
N PRO A 545 -4.74 10.53 6.25
CA PRO A 545 -3.29 10.54 6.34
C PRO A 545 -2.69 9.21 5.86
N LEU A 546 -1.46 9.27 5.33
CA LEU A 546 -0.67 8.11 4.96
C LEU A 546 -0.60 7.09 6.10
N ARG A 547 -0.90 5.84 5.79
CA ARG A 547 -0.89 4.71 6.72
C ARG A 547 0.54 4.24 7.00
N ASN A 548 1.44 4.37 6.01
CA ASN A 548 2.85 4.05 6.15
C ASN A 548 3.70 5.31 6.41
N VAL A 549 4.83 5.12 7.11
CA VAL A 549 5.88 6.12 7.24
C VAL A 549 6.99 5.78 6.26
N TYR A 550 7.09 6.54 5.18
CA TYR A 550 8.07 6.26 4.14
C TYR A 550 9.41 6.92 4.46
N SER A 551 10.47 6.15 4.26
CA SER A 551 11.82 6.69 4.12
C SER A 551 11.81 7.70 2.97
N ARG A 552 12.29 8.91 3.23
CA ARG A 552 12.40 9.96 2.21
C ARG A 552 13.71 9.76 1.46
N ASP A 553 13.71 8.80 0.53
CA ASP A 553 14.83 8.48 -0.34
C ASP A 553 14.41 8.36 -1.82
N ALA A 554 15.36 8.13 -2.73
CA ALA A 554 15.12 8.08 -4.17
C ALA A 554 14.21 6.94 -4.64
N ARG A 555 13.90 5.96 -3.78
CA ARG A 555 13.03 4.81 -4.08
C ARG A 555 11.56 5.09 -3.82
N ILE A 556 11.21 6.25 -3.25
CA ILE A 556 9.81 6.62 -3.12
C ILE A 556 9.24 7.02 -4.49
N GLU A 557 8.07 6.49 -4.79
CA GLU A 557 7.36 6.68 -6.05
C GLU A 557 5.94 7.15 -5.74
N ILE A 558 5.50 8.18 -6.45
CA ILE A 558 4.16 8.74 -6.32
C ILE A 558 3.56 8.78 -7.73
N PHE A 559 2.49 8.06 -7.96
CA PHE A 559 1.81 7.97 -9.25
C PHE A 559 0.48 8.71 -9.18
N GLY A 560 0.26 9.68 -10.07
CA GLY A 560 -1.02 10.38 -10.17
C GLY A 560 -1.98 9.75 -11.19
N ASN A 561 -1.49 9.02 -12.19
CA ASN A 561 -2.36 8.32 -13.15
C ASN A 561 -2.80 6.95 -12.62
N VAL A 562 -3.65 6.91 -11.61
CA VAL A 562 -4.08 5.66 -10.96
C VAL A 562 -5.48 5.26 -11.44
N ALA A 563 -5.66 3.99 -11.80
CA ALA A 563 -6.97 3.40 -12.13
C ALA A 563 -7.21 2.10 -11.35
N ALA A 564 -8.38 1.98 -10.72
CA ALA A 564 -8.84 0.71 -10.18
C ALA A 564 -9.08 -0.28 -11.32
N ALA A 565 -8.67 -1.53 -11.14
CA ALA A 565 -8.86 -2.62 -12.08
C ALA A 565 -9.26 -3.90 -11.35
N ALA A 566 -9.96 -4.78 -12.06
CA ALA A 566 -10.36 -6.08 -11.52
C ALA A 566 -9.99 -7.18 -12.52
N HIS A 567 -9.65 -8.35 -12.00
CA HIS A 567 -9.41 -9.54 -12.81
C HIS A 567 -10.66 -9.90 -13.62
N GLY A 568 -10.42 -10.46 -14.80
CA GLY A 568 -11.44 -10.90 -15.75
C GLY A 568 -11.55 -9.99 -16.97
N GLU A 569 -12.06 -10.57 -18.04
CA GLU A 569 -12.25 -9.92 -19.33
C GLU A 569 -13.72 -9.79 -19.69
N THR A 570 -14.10 -8.68 -20.31
CA THR A 570 -15.44 -8.49 -20.88
C THR A 570 -15.62 -9.44 -22.06
N ALA A 571 -16.65 -10.29 -21.99
CA ALA A 571 -17.05 -11.13 -23.10
C ALA A 571 -17.69 -10.28 -24.21
N PRO A 572 -17.55 -10.66 -25.49
CA PRO A 572 -18.30 -10.04 -26.58
C PRO A 572 -19.81 -10.06 -26.27
N ARG A 573 -20.54 -9.01 -26.68
CA ARG A 573 -22.00 -8.93 -26.52
C ARG A 573 -22.64 -10.23 -27.03
N GLU A 574 -23.28 -10.96 -26.13
CA GLU A 574 -23.76 -12.31 -26.42
C GLU A 574 -25.28 -12.31 -26.62
N THR A 575 -25.72 -12.77 -27.78
CA THR A 575 -27.13 -13.12 -28.00
C THR A 575 -27.39 -14.52 -27.46
N LEU A 576 -28.20 -14.61 -26.41
CA LEU A 576 -28.59 -15.86 -25.77
C LEU A 576 -29.66 -16.59 -26.58
N GLY A 577 -30.59 -15.85 -27.17
CA GLY A 577 -31.61 -16.39 -28.08
C GLY A 577 -32.90 -15.58 -28.10
N SER A 578 -33.97 -16.27 -28.49
CA SER A 578 -35.31 -15.71 -28.71
C SER A 578 -36.24 -16.00 -27.53
N GLY A 579 -36.88 -14.97 -26.99
CA GLY A 579 -37.93 -15.12 -25.98
C GLY A 579 -39.23 -15.64 -26.58
N ASP A 580 -39.98 -16.42 -25.81
CA ASP A 580 -41.32 -16.91 -26.16
C ASP A 580 -42.33 -16.68 -25.02
N GLY A 581 -43.23 -15.71 -25.16
CA GLY A 581 -44.23 -15.40 -24.12
C GLY A 581 -45.16 -16.54 -23.72
N ALA A 582 -45.24 -17.62 -24.50
CA ALA A 582 -46.02 -18.81 -24.15
C ALA A 582 -45.30 -19.71 -23.12
N ARG A 583 -43.97 -19.67 -23.03
CA ARG A 583 -43.17 -20.57 -22.19
C ARG A 583 -42.86 -19.96 -20.82
N ALA A 584 -43.26 -20.67 -19.78
CA ALA A 584 -42.85 -20.38 -18.40
C ALA A 584 -41.40 -20.80 -18.14
N PHE A 585 -40.73 -20.14 -17.19
CA PHE A 585 -39.38 -20.47 -16.72
C PHE A 585 -38.37 -20.73 -17.84
N GLN A 586 -38.39 -19.89 -18.88
CA GLN A 586 -37.41 -20.02 -19.96
C GLN A 586 -35.99 -19.85 -19.42
N THR A 587 -35.11 -20.73 -19.90
CA THR A 587 -33.72 -20.80 -19.48
C THR A 587 -32.76 -20.57 -20.64
N PHE A 588 -31.63 -19.93 -20.34
CA PHE A 588 -30.53 -19.70 -21.26
C PHE A 588 -29.21 -19.91 -20.52
N THR A 589 -28.19 -20.41 -21.22
CA THR A 589 -26.86 -20.64 -20.64
C THR A 589 -25.85 -19.70 -21.29
N LEU A 590 -24.98 -19.09 -20.48
CA LEU A 590 -23.87 -18.27 -20.99
C LEU A 590 -22.86 -19.15 -21.73
N ARG A 591 -22.35 -18.69 -22.88
CA ARG A 591 -21.35 -19.45 -23.65
C ARG A 591 -19.97 -19.52 -22.99
N LYS A 592 -19.58 -18.50 -22.24
CA LYS A 592 -18.32 -18.48 -21.50
C LYS A 592 -18.56 -18.58 -19.99
N ALA A 593 -17.64 -19.26 -19.34
CA ALA A 593 -17.56 -19.43 -17.90
C ALA A 593 -16.10 -19.24 -17.47
N PRO A 594 -15.84 -18.89 -16.19
CA PRO A 594 -16.82 -18.55 -15.16
C PRO A 594 -17.29 -17.08 -15.26
N LEU A 595 -18.49 -16.77 -14.73
CA LEU A 595 -19.00 -15.39 -14.62
C LEU A 595 -18.25 -14.61 -13.53
N THR A 596 -17.79 -13.41 -13.87
CA THR A 596 -17.10 -12.53 -12.91
C THR A 596 -18.06 -11.92 -11.90
N TYR A 597 -17.67 -12.03 -10.62
CA TYR A 597 -18.19 -11.23 -9.52
C TYR A 597 -17.08 -10.33 -8.97
N VAL A 598 -17.40 -9.10 -8.61
CA VAL A 598 -16.46 -8.13 -8.03
C VAL A 598 -16.84 -7.82 -6.58
N PRO A 599 -15.88 -7.44 -5.72
CA PRO A 599 -16.20 -6.98 -4.36
C PRO A 599 -17.25 -5.86 -4.39
N SER A 600 -18.20 -5.89 -3.45
CA SER A 600 -19.31 -4.94 -3.40
C SER A 600 -19.81 -4.73 -1.97
N GLU A 601 -20.44 -3.58 -1.73
CA GLU A 601 -21.17 -3.29 -0.48
C GLU A 601 -22.54 -4.01 -0.41
N GLU A 602 -22.94 -4.70 -1.48
CA GLU A 602 -24.19 -5.47 -1.51
C GLU A 602 -24.20 -6.58 -0.44
N PRO A 603 -25.38 -6.97 0.09
CA PRO A 603 -25.48 -8.09 1.01
C PRO A 603 -24.82 -9.35 0.44
N GLY A 604 -23.78 -9.85 1.14
CA GLY A 604 -22.95 -10.98 0.69
C GLY A 604 -21.57 -10.58 0.14
N GLY A 605 -21.29 -9.29 -0.04
CA GLY A 605 -19.95 -8.76 -0.33
C GLY A 605 -19.50 -8.82 -1.79
N ALA A 606 -20.36 -9.27 -2.71
CA ALA A 606 -20.01 -9.44 -4.13
C ALA A 606 -21.16 -9.09 -5.08
N ALA A 607 -20.85 -8.40 -6.18
CA ALA A 607 -21.79 -8.04 -7.23
C ALA A 607 -21.48 -8.77 -8.54
N SER A 608 -22.53 -9.26 -9.20
CA SER A 608 -22.47 -9.93 -10.50
C SER A 608 -22.15 -8.92 -11.61
N SER A 609 -21.23 -9.27 -12.52
CA SER A 609 -20.98 -8.46 -13.74
C SER A 609 -22.04 -8.64 -14.83
N LEU A 610 -23.03 -9.53 -14.61
CA LEU A 610 -24.04 -9.88 -15.60
C LEU A 610 -25.10 -8.77 -15.76
N ASP A 611 -25.22 -8.25 -16.98
CA ASP A 611 -26.31 -7.39 -17.43
C ASP A 611 -27.10 -8.11 -18.54
N VAL A 612 -28.33 -8.52 -18.22
CA VAL A 612 -29.24 -9.14 -19.18
C VAL A 612 -30.26 -8.11 -19.66
N ARG A 613 -30.41 -8.02 -20.98
CA ARG A 613 -31.38 -7.14 -21.63
C ARG A 613 -32.29 -7.95 -22.53
N VAL A 614 -33.58 -7.62 -22.49
CA VAL A 614 -34.59 -8.19 -23.41
C VAL A 614 -35.25 -7.05 -24.15
N ASN A 615 -35.19 -7.05 -25.49
CA ASN A 615 -35.58 -5.90 -26.31
C ASN A 615 -34.85 -4.60 -25.85
N ASP A 616 -33.55 -4.70 -25.55
CA ASP A 616 -32.69 -3.62 -25.00
C ASP A 616 -33.09 -3.06 -23.62
N ILE A 617 -34.16 -3.59 -23.01
CA ILE A 617 -34.59 -3.23 -21.65
C ILE A 617 -33.87 -4.13 -20.66
N ARG A 618 -33.26 -3.51 -19.62
CA ARG A 618 -32.59 -4.23 -18.53
C ARG A 618 -33.58 -5.05 -17.71
N TRP A 619 -33.21 -6.30 -17.45
CA TRP A 619 -33.83 -7.17 -16.46
C TRP A 619 -32.91 -7.27 -15.23
N HIS A 620 -33.48 -7.54 -14.06
CA HIS A 620 -32.74 -7.50 -12.80
C HIS A 620 -32.50 -8.92 -12.26
N GLU A 621 -31.26 -9.22 -11.92
CA GLU A 621 -30.93 -10.45 -11.20
C GLU A 621 -31.53 -10.41 -9.80
N VAL A 622 -32.19 -11.50 -9.38
CA VAL A 622 -32.72 -11.67 -8.03
C VAL A 622 -32.28 -13.03 -7.45
N PRO A 623 -32.09 -13.12 -6.12
CA PRO A 623 -31.72 -14.38 -5.48
C PRO A 623 -32.77 -15.48 -5.68
N THR A 624 -34.04 -15.10 -5.71
CA THR A 624 -35.17 -16.01 -5.95
C THR A 624 -36.29 -15.29 -6.71
N LEU A 625 -36.98 -16.04 -7.56
CA LEU A 625 -38.21 -15.62 -8.23
C LEU A 625 -39.42 -15.64 -7.27
N PHE A 626 -39.31 -16.38 -6.16
CA PHE A 626 -40.37 -16.45 -5.16
C PHE A 626 -40.67 -15.07 -4.57
N GLY A 627 -41.96 -14.74 -4.42
CA GLY A 627 -42.41 -13.44 -3.89
C GLY A 627 -42.30 -12.27 -4.88
N ARG A 628 -41.86 -12.49 -6.12
CA ARG A 628 -41.85 -11.47 -7.18
C ARG A 628 -43.17 -11.40 -7.90
N GLY A 629 -43.56 -10.19 -8.32
CA GLY A 629 -44.80 -9.95 -9.03
C GLY A 629 -44.78 -10.48 -10.48
N PRO A 630 -45.95 -10.76 -11.08
CA PRO A 630 -46.07 -11.37 -12.42
C PRO A 630 -45.59 -10.46 -13.57
N ARG A 631 -45.29 -9.19 -13.28
CA ARG A 631 -44.77 -8.20 -14.24
C ARG A 631 -43.35 -7.73 -13.93
N ASP A 632 -42.74 -8.28 -12.89
CA ASP A 632 -41.40 -7.90 -12.49
C ASP A 632 -40.40 -8.45 -13.51
N ARG A 633 -39.59 -7.57 -14.11
CA ARG A 633 -38.55 -7.95 -15.07
C ARG A 633 -37.33 -8.48 -14.34
N VAL A 634 -37.44 -9.73 -13.89
CA VAL A 634 -36.44 -10.38 -13.04
C VAL A 634 -36.00 -11.72 -13.62
N TYR A 635 -34.76 -12.10 -13.30
CA TYR A 635 -34.22 -13.44 -13.58
C TYR A 635 -33.40 -13.92 -12.38
N THR A 636 -33.17 -15.21 -12.29
CA THR A 636 -32.23 -15.81 -11.33
C THR A 636 -31.14 -16.58 -12.07
N THR A 637 -30.01 -16.82 -11.42
CA THR A 637 -28.86 -17.53 -11.98
C THR A 637 -28.49 -18.75 -11.14
N ALA A 638 -28.13 -19.83 -11.81
CA ALA A 638 -27.56 -21.04 -11.21
C ALA A 638 -26.19 -21.33 -11.83
N ILE A 639 -25.23 -21.77 -11.00
CA ILE A 639 -23.86 -22.05 -11.40
C ILE A 639 -23.55 -23.52 -11.11
N ASP A 640 -23.14 -24.27 -12.13
CA ASP A 640 -22.78 -25.68 -11.99
C ASP A 640 -21.31 -25.90 -11.60
N ASP A 641 -20.89 -27.17 -11.50
CA ASP A 641 -19.53 -27.55 -11.11
C ASP A 641 -18.45 -27.14 -12.12
N ALA A 642 -18.82 -26.93 -13.39
CA ALA A 642 -17.92 -26.41 -14.42
C ALA A 642 -17.90 -24.88 -14.45
N GLY A 643 -18.67 -24.21 -13.58
CA GLY A 643 -18.82 -22.76 -13.55
C GLY A 643 -19.77 -22.21 -14.62
N ALA A 644 -20.49 -23.07 -15.35
CA ALA A 644 -21.44 -22.63 -16.36
C ALA A 644 -22.67 -21.99 -15.70
N VAL A 645 -23.10 -20.86 -16.24
CA VAL A 645 -24.20 -20.07 -15.67
C VAL A 645 -25.47 -20.26 -16.47
N THR A 646 -26.51 -20.73 -15.80
CA THR A 646 -27.87 -20.84 -16.35
C THR A 646 -28.75 -19.73 -15.79
N ILE A 647 -29.32 -18.92 -16.67
CA ILE A 647 -30.27 -17.84 -16.38
C ILE A 647 -31.69 -18.38 -16.51
N THR A 648 -32.54 -18.15 -15.51
CA THR A 648 -33.95 -18.55 -15.50
C THR A 648 -34.87 -17.34 -15.31
N PHE A 649 -35.83 -17.17 -16.22
CA PHE A 649 -36.82 -16.10 -16.19
C PHE A 649 -38.12 -16.52 -15.50
N GLY A 650 -39.05 -15.58 -15.27
CA GLY A 650 -40.32 -15.83 -14.61
C GLY A 650 -41.33 -16.65 -15.43
N ASP A 651 -42.36 -17.13 -14.75
CA ASP A 651 -43.48 -17.91 -15.29
C ASP A 651 -44.76 -17.08 -15.49
N GLY A 652 -44.71 -15.77 -15.26
CA GLY A 652 -45.87 -14.88 -15.32
C GLY A 652 -46.71 -14.89 -14.05
N VAL A 653 -46.26 -15.57 -12.99
CA VAL A 653 -46.82 -15.50 -11.62
C VAL A 653 -45.74 -14.97 -10.68
N THR A 654 -44.57 -15.61 -10.72
CA THR A 654 -43.35 -15.32 -9.96
C THR A 654 -42.29 -14.68 -10.86
N GLY A 655 -42.53 -13.43 -11.26
CA GLY A 655 -41.75 -12.74 -12.27
C GLY A 655 -42.37 -12.79 -13.67
N ALA A 656 -42.01 -11.82 -14.51
CA ALA A 656 -42.52 -11.71 -15.87
C ALA A 656 -41.99 -12.83 -16.78
N ARG A 657 -42.85 -13.29 -17.70
CA ARG A 657 -42.41 -14.09 -18.85
C ARG A 657 -41.67 -13.20 -19.84
N LEU A 658 -40.77 -13.81 -20.61
CA LEU A 658 -40.13 -13.13 -21.71
C LEU A 658 -41.15 -12.71 -22.77
N PRO A 659 -41.09 -11.48 -23.30
CA PRO A 659 -41.85 -11.12 -24.50
C PRO A 659 -41.35 -11.94 -25.70
N THR A 660 -42.29 -12.38 -26.54
CA THR A 660 -41.94 -13.06 -27.79
C THR A 660 -41.13 -12.13 -28.69
N GLY A 661 -39.96 -12.58 -29.13
CA GLY A 661 -39.10 -11.81 -30.02
C GLY A 661 -37.99 -12.68 -30.61
N TYR A 662 -37.36 -12.18 -31.67
CA TYR A 662 -36.24 -12.85 -32.33
C TYR A 662 -34.92 -12.32 -31.79
N ASP A 663 -34.05 -13.21 -31.31
CA ASP A 663 -32.70 -12.91 -30.81
C ASP A 663 -32.66 -11.71 -29.85
N ASN A 664 -33.75 -11.57 -29.08
CA ASN A 664 -34.01 -10.39 -28.30
C ASN A 664 -33.47 -10.48 -26.86
N VAL A 665 -32.98 -11.65 -26.45
CA VAL A 665 -32.34 -11.88 -25.15
C VAL A 665 -30.84 -11.78 -25.31
N VAL A 666 -30.25 -10.75 -24.70
CA VAL A 666 -28.83 -10.43 -24.83
C VAL A 666 -28.20 -10.33 -23.45
N ALA A 667 -27.00 -10.86 -23.30
CA ALA A 667 -26.18 -10.75 -22.10
C ALA A 667 -24.88 -10.00 -22.37
N HIS A 668 -24.50 -9.19 -21.37
CA HIS A 668 -23.20 -8.55 -21.24
C HIS A 668 -22.61 -8.97 -19.90
N TYR A 669 -21.39 -9.49 -19.90
CA TYR A 669 -20.78 -10.01 -18.68
C TYR A 669 -19.26 -10.08 -18.84
N ARG A 670 -18.58 -10.27 -17.70
CA ARG A 670 -17.14 -10.52 -17.65
C ARG A 670 -16.87 -11.97 -17.25
N THR A 671 -15.71 -12.46 -17.66
CA THR A 671 -15.23 -13.81 -17.32
C THR A 671 -13.88 -13.78 -16.66
N GLY A 672 -13.73 -14.52 -15.55
CA GLY A 672 -12.53 -14.55 -14.71
C GLY A 672 -12.85 -14.19 -13.27
N ILE A 673 -12.46 -15.06 -12.34
CA ILE A 673 -12.64 -14.98 -10.88
C ILE A 673 -11.51 -15.75 -10.20
N GLY A 674 -11.49 -15.74 -8.87
CA GLY A 674 -10.62 -16.63 -8.11
C GLY A 674 -9.23 -16.07 -7.91
N ARG A 675 -8.40 -16.90 -7.26
CA ARG A 675 -7.00 -16.62 -6.95
C ARG A 675 -6.11 -16.67 -8.18
N ALA A 676 -6.59 -17.22 -9.29
CA ALA A 676 -5.92 -17.11 -10.59
C ALA A 676 -5.69 -15.64 -11.00
N GLY A 677 -6.52 -14.72 -10.48
CA GLY A 677 -6.32 -13.29 -10.65
C GLY A 677 -5.32 -12.63 -9.68
N GLU A 678 -4.68 -13.36 -8.76
CA GLU A 678 -3.65 -12.78 -7.91
C GLU A 678 -2.36 -12.58 -8.72
N ALA A 679 -1.69 -11.44 -8.51
CA ALA A 679 -0.48 -11.10 -9.24
C ALA A 679 0.47 -10.30 -8.36
N ARG A 680 1.78 -10.53 -8.49
CA ARG A 680 2.79 -9.74 -7.78
C ARG A 680 2.75 -8.28 -8.26
N ALA A 681 3.33 -7.38 -7.47
CA ALA A 681 3.61 -6.03 -7.95
C ALA A 681 4.41 -6.10 -9.26
N GLU A 682 4.06 -5.24 -10.20
CA GLU A 682 4.65 -5.07 -11.53
C GLU A 682 4.44 -6.23 -12.51
N GLN A 683 3.70 -7.27 -12.12
CA GLN A 683 3.41 -8.40 -12.99
C GLN A 683 2.34 -8.08 -14.05
N ILE A 684 1.39 -7.20 -13.76
CA ILE A 684 0.36 -6.72 -14.69
C ILE A 684 0.96 -5.56 -15.48
N ALA A 685 1.54 -5.84 -16.65
CA ALA A 685 2.37 -4.87 -17.38
C ALA A 685 2.14 -4.86 -18.91
N LEU A 686 1.23 -5.68 -19.45
CA LEU A 686 1.01 -5.84 -20.89
C LEU A 686 -0.35 -5.30 -21.34
N PRO A 687 -0.46 -4.00 -21.73
CA PRO A 687 -1.70 -3.48 -22.30
C PRO A 687 -2.06 -4.20 -23.61
N VAL A 688 -3.26 -4.77 -23.66
CA VAL A 688 -3.77 -5.50 -24.84
C VAL A 688 -4.25 -4.51 -25.91
N ALA A 689 -4.92 -3.44 -25.46
CA ALA A 689 -5.28 -2.30 -26.28
C ALA A 689 -4.64 -1.04 -25.69
N ARG A 690 -4.16 -0.14 -26.56
CA ARG A 690 -3.58 1.14 -26.16
C ARG A 690 -4.49 2.25 -26.68
N PRO A 691 -5.45 2.74 -25.87
CA PRO A 691 -6.14 3.99 -26.13
C PRO A 691 -5.16 5.11 -26.47
N LEU A 692 -5.60 6.08 -27.27
CA LEU A 692 -4.74 7.18 -27.71
C LEU A 692 -4.11 7.89 -26.50
N GLY A 693 -2.79 8.07 -26.52
CA GLY A 693 -2.02 8.71 -25.44
C GLY A 693 -1.61 7.79 -24.29
N MET A 694 -2.05 6.52 -24.28
CA MET A 694 -1.56 5.50 -23.33
C MET A 694 -0.29 4.84 -23.88
N LYS A 695 0.82 4.93 -23.13
CA LYS A 695 2.08 4.24 -23.44
C LYS A 695 2.16 2.87 -22.77
N GLY A 696 1.69 2.78 -21.53
CA GLY A 696 1.81 1.57 -20.70
C GLY A 696 0.88 1.61 -19.49
N ALA A 697 0.79 0.49 -18.79
CA ALA A 697 0.22 0.41 -17.46
C ALA A 697 0.96 -0.67 -16.69
N VAL A 698 1.17 -0.43 -15.40
CA VAL A 698 1.79 -1.36 -14.46
C VAL A 698 0.98 -1.39 -13.17
N ASN A 699 0.94 -2.49 -12.42
CA ASN A 699 0.40 -2.49 -11.06
C ASN A 699 1.52 -2.25 -10.03
N PRO A 700 1.65 -1.08 -9.39
CA PRO A 700 2.70 -0.87 -8.40
C PRO A 700 2.51 -1.70 -7.13
N LEU A 701 1.27 -2.09 -6.85
CA LEU A 701 0.86 -2.96 -5.73
C LEU A 701 0.44 -4.33 -6.26
N PRO A 702 0.59 -5.40 -5.46
CA PRO A 702 0.08 -6.71 -5.84
C PRO A 702 -1.45 -6.68 -6.07
N ALA A 703 -1.91 -7.49 -7.01
CA ALA A 703 -3.33 -7.76 -7.17
C ALA A 703 -3.76 -8.85 -6.18
N ALA A 704 -4.83 -8.60 -5.43
CA ALA A 704 -5.21 -9.38 -4.27
C ALA A 704 -6.74 -9.45 -4.09
N GLY A 705 -7.21 -10.20 -3.09
CA GLY A 705 -8.65 -10.34 -2.81
C GLY A 705 -9.43 -11.25 -3.77
N GLY A 706 -8.73 -12.05 -4.58
CA GLY A 706 -9.36 -13.10 -5.38
C GLY A 706 -9.91 -14.21 -4.49
N GLN A 707 -11.11 -14.69 -4.77
CA GLN A 707 -11.75 -15.74 -3.97
C GLN A 707 -12.31 -16.84 -4.87
N GLU A 708 -12.00 -18.09 -4.55
CA GLU A 708 -12.57 -19.24 -5.25
C GLU A 708 -14.07 -19.40 -4.95
N PRO A 709 -14.88 -19.92 -5.89
CA PRO A 709 -16.25 -20.31 -5.60
C PRO A 709 -16.32 -21.28 -4.42
N GLN A 710 -17.33 -21.11 -3.57
CA GLN A 710 -17.52 -22.01 -2.43
C GLN A 710 -17.63 -23.47 -2.91
N THR A 711 -16.97 -24.40 -2.22
CA THR A 711 -17.05 -25.81 -2.60
C THR A 711 -18.40 -26.42 -2.19
N ALA A 712 -18.76 -27.54 -2.82
CA ALA A 712 -19.93 -28.32 -2.42
C ALA A 712 -19.87 -28.74 -0.94
N ALA A 713 -18.69 -29.15 -0.46
CA ALA A 713 -18.49 -29.57 0.93
C ALA A 713 -18.73 -28.41 1.92
N ASP A 714 -18.19 -27.21 1.61
CA ASP A 714 -18.41 -26.02 2.45
C ASP A 714 -19.89 -25.62 2.46
N ALA A 715 -20.56 -25.71 1.30
CA ALA A 715 -21.98 -25.41 1.21
C ALA A 715 -22.83 -26.35 2.07
N ARG A 716 -22.50 -27.65 2.10
CA ARG A 716 -23.17 -28.64 2.97
C ARG A 716 -22.99 -28.33 4.46
N ALA A 717 -21.80 -27.86 4.85
CA ALA A 717 -21.50 -27.51 6.23
C ALA A 717 -22.16 -26.18 6.67
N ASN A 718 -22.24 -25.20 5.78
CA ASN A 718 -22.66 -23.84 6.09
C ASN A 718 -24.16 -23.61 5.91
N ALA A 719 -24.79 -24.20 4.87
CA ALA A 719 -26.19 -23.94 4.56
C ALA A 719 -27.15 -24.22 5.75
N PRO A 720 -27.00 -25.32 6.54
CA PRO A 720 -27.85 -25.55 7.70
C PRO A 720 -27.72 -24.50 8.80
N ARG A 721 -26.57 -23.82 8.91
CA ARG A 721 -26.33 -22.79 9.93
C ARG A 721 -27.17 -21.54 9.69
N SER A 722 -27.45 -21.21 8.43
CA SER A 722 -28.30 -20.05 8.08
C SER A 722 -29.72 -20.12 8.67
N VAL A 723 -30.25 -21.33 8.88
CA VAL A 723 -31.57 -21.54 9.50
C VAL A 723 -31.54 -21.24 11.00
N LEU A 724 -30.39 -21.40 11.65
CA LEU A 724 -30.24 -21.13 13.09
C LEU A 724 -30.30 -19.61 13.38
N THR A 725 -29.95 -18.77 12.41
CA THR A 725 -29.83 -17.32 12.59
C THR A 725 -31.08 -16.55 12.14
N LEU A 726 -31.95 -17.13 11.28
CA LEU A 726 -33.20 -16.50 10.77
C LEU A 726 -33.02 -15.06 10.26
N GLY A 727 -31.85 -14.75 9.68
CA GLY A 727 -31.52 -13.42 9.15
C GLY A 727 -31.21 -12.37 10.22
N ARG A 728 -30.97 -12.78 11.47
CA ARG A 728 -30.50 -11.91 12.56
C ARG A 728 -29.22 -12.48 13.16
N VAL A 729 -28.33 -11.60 13.61
CA VAL A 729 -27.08 -11.98 14.26
C VAL A 729 -27.19 -11.69 15.75
N VAL A 730 -27.24 -12.75 16.57
CA VAL A 730 -27.48 -12.64 18.03
C VAL A 730 -26.39 -13.37 18.82
N SER A 731 -26.13 -14.64 18.52
CA SER A 731 -25.11 -15.44 19.18
C SER A 731 -23.71 -15.11 18.64
N LEU A 732 -22.65 -15.37 19.42
CA LEU A 732 -21.27 -15.23 18.92
C LEU A 732 -21.05 -16.05 17.65
N GLN A 733 -21.59 -17.27 17.60
CA GLN A 733 -21.50 -18.12 16.42
C GLN A 733 -22.17 -17.46 15.20
N ASP A 734 -23.29 -16.75 15.39
CA ASP A 734 -23.95 -16.02 14.32
C ASP A 734 -23.07 -14.88 13.78
N TYR A 735 -22.35 -14.16 14.66
CA TYR A 735 -21.43 -13.10 14.25
C TYR A 735 -20.27 -13.67 13.42
N ALA A 736 -19.71 -14.80 13.87
CA ALA A 736 -18.65 -15.49 13.15
C ALA A 736 -19.14 -16.04 11.80
N ASP A 737 -20.27 -16.73 11.77
CA ASP A 737 -20.81 -17.32 10.54
C ASP A 737 -21.21 -16.24 9.53
N PHE A 738 -21.85 -15.15 9.98
CA PHE A 738 -22.20 -14.03 9.09
C PHE A 738 -20.95 -13.36 8.49
N ALA A 739 -19.93 -13.10 9.32
CA ALA A 739 -18.69 -12.49 8.85
C ALA A 739 -17.91 -13.42 7.91
N ALA A 740 -17.83 -14.71 8.23
CA ALA A 740 -17.25 -15.72 7.34
C ALA A 740 -18.04 -15.86 6.04
N ASP A 741 -19.34 -15.54 6.05
CA ASP A 741 -20.20 -15.52 4.87
C ASP A 741 -20.05 -14.31 3.95
N TYR A 742 -19.34 -13.27 4.39
CA TYR A 742 -19.06 -12.10 3.58
C TYR A 742 -17.97 -12.39 2.55
N ALA A 743 -18.19 -12.00 1.28
CA ALA A 743 -17.18 -12.20 0.25
C ALA A 743 -15.90 -11.40 0.54
N GLY A 744 -14.75 -11.98 0.23
CA GLY A 744 -13.44 -11.49 0.64
C GLY A 744 -12.98 -11.98 2.01
N ILE A 745 -13.83 -12.69 2.79
CA ILE A 745 -13.47 -13.30 4.08
C ILE A 745 -13.34 -14.81 3.93
N ALA A 746 -12.20 -15.38 4.32
CA ALA A 746 -12.01 -16.82 4.41
C ALA A 746 -12.49 -17.38 5.75
N LYS A 747 -12.19 -16.68 6.84
CA LYS A 747 -12.46 -17.15 8.20
C LYS A 747 -12.88 -16.00 9.08
N ALA A 748 -13.79 -16.29 10.01
CA ALA A 748 -14.11 -15.39 11.09
C ALA A 748 -14.29 -16.15 12.40
N THR A 749 -14.01 -15.48 13.51
CA THR A 749 -14.35 -15.94 14.86
C THR A 749 -14.88 -14.76 15.65
N ALA A 750 -15.78 -15.02 16.59
CA ALA A 750 -16.33 -13.98 17.45
C ALA A 750 -16.22 -14.39 18.92
N THR A 751 -15.81 -13.45 19.75
CA THR A 751 -15.68 -13.63 21.21
C THR A 751 -16.29 -12.47 21.96
N TRP A 752 -16.53 -12.66 23.25
CA TRP A 752 -16.84 -11.56 24.15
C TRP A 752 -15.55 -10.89 24.60
N THR A 753 -15.49 -9.56 24.49
CA THR A 753 -14.38 -8.76 24.99
C THR A 753 -14.87 -7.62 25.88
N TRP A 754 -13.93 -6.97 26.56
CA TRP A 754 -14.18 -5.84 27.45
C TRP A 754 -13.24 -4.70 27.06
N ASP A 755 -13.78 -3.50 26.82
CA ASP A 755 -13.01 -2.27 26.54
C ASP A 755 -12.69 -1.48 27.83
N THR A 756 -12.39 -2.20 28.91
CA THR A 756 -12.29 -1.75 30.32
C THR A 756 -13.60 -1.25 30.96
N HIS A 757 -14.62 -0.81 30.20
CA HIS A 757 -15.86 -0.25 30.76
C HIS A 757 -17.16 -0.93 30.30
N ARG A 758 -17.19 -1.56 29.12
CA ARG A 758 -18.36 -2.20 28.52
C ARG A 758 -17.98 -3.54 27.91
N ARG A 759 -18.93 -4.47 27.94
CA ARG A 759 -18.82 -5.76 27.28
C ARG A 759 -19.30 -5.62 25.83
N GLY A 760 -18.47 -6.05 24.89
CA GLY A 760 -18.76 -6.01 23.46
C GLY A 760 -18.48 -7.35 22.78
N VAL A 761 -19.01 -7.51 21.56
CA VAL A 761 -18.64 -8.59 20.66
C VAL A 761 -17.42 -8.15 19.86
N HIS A 762 -16.38 -8.96 19.88
CA HIS A 762 -15.21 -8.79 19.03
C HIS A 762 -15.20 -9.86 17.96
N VAL A 763 -15.17 -9.44 16.70
CA VAL A 763 -15.06 -10.34 15.56
C VAL A 763 -13.67 -10.19 14.96
N THR A 764 -12.92 -11.28 14.95
CA THR A 764 -11.68 -11.39 14.16
C THR A 764 -12.01 -11.98 12.80
N ILE A 765 -11.59 -11.32 11.73
CA ILE A 765 -11.75 -11.77 10.36
C ILE A 765 -10.38 -11.99 9.70
N ALA A 766 -10.29 -12.96 8.79
CA ALA A 766 -9.14 -13.17 7.92
C ALA A 766 -9.58 -13.16 6.45
N SER A 767 -8.82 -12.46 5.62
CA SER A 767 -9.13 -12.29 4.20
C SER A 767 -9.13 -13.63 3.46
N ALA A 768 -9.77 -13.64 2.29
CA ALA A 768 -9.77 -14.77 1.37
C ALA A 768 -8.34 -15.23 1.05
N ASP A 769 -7.40 -14.31 0.83
CA ASP A 769 -6.01 -14.61 0.46
C ASP A 769 -5.10 -14.96 1.64
N GLY A 770 -5.61 -14.86 2.88
CA GLY A 770 -4.85 -15.12 4.10
C GLY A 770 -3.76 -14.07 4.38
N GLN A 771 -3.89 -12.88 3.79
CA GLN A 771 -3.08 -11.70 4.11
C GLN A 771 -3.78 -10.81 5.14
N PRO A 772 -3.03 -10.05 5.95
CA PRO A 772 -3.62 -9.03 6.81
C PRO A 772 -4.56 -8.09 6.05
N ILE A 773 -5.74 -7.85 6.60
CA ILE A 773 -6.68 -6.83 6.15
C ILE A 773 -6.29 -5.49 6.76
N ASP A 774 -5.94 -4.53 5.90
CA ASP A 774 -5.64 -3.17 6.34
C ASP A 774 -6.81 -2.57 7.18
N THR A 775 -6.49 -1.91 8.30
CA THR A 775 -7.47 -1.39 9.27
C THR A 775 -8.42 -0.33 8.71
N GLY A 776 -8.01 0.35 7.62
CA GLY A 776 -8.83 1.30 6.85
C GLY A 776 -9.42 0.71 5.56
N SER A 777 -9.32 -0.59 5.32
CA SER A 777 -9.88 -1.20 4.11
C SER A 777 -11.40 -1.02 4.03
N THR A 778 -11.91 -0.85 2.82
CA THR A 778 -13.36 -0.86 2.54
C THR A 778 -13.98 -2.17 3.02
N LEU A 779 -13.34 -3.32 2.77
CA LEU A 779 -13.81 -4.63 3.20
C LEU A 779 -14.11 -4.70 4.71
N LEU A 780 -13.20 -4.25 5.57
CA LEU A 780 -13.39 -4.31 7.03
C LEU A 780 -14.55 -3.40 7.48
N ASN A 781 -14.67 -2.21 6.85
CA ASN A 781 -15.77 -1.29 7.10
C ASN A 781 -17.11 -1.81 6.58
N ASP A 782 -17.12 -2.49 5.44
CA ASP A 782 -18.30 -3.07 4.81
C ASP A 782 -18.83 -4.26 5.62
N VAL A 783 -17.94 -5.16 6.06
CA VAL A 783 -18.29 -6.25 6.98
C VAL A 783 -18.87 -5.69 8.28
N ARG A 784 -18.24 -4.65 8.85
CA ARG A 784 -18.73 -3.97 10.06
C ARG A 784 -20.11 -3.37 9.82
N ARG A 785 -20.34 -2.66 8.71
CA ARG A 785 -21.62 -2.06 8.35
C ARG A 785 -22.70 -3.12 8.13
N ALA A 786 -22.37 -4.20 7.42
CA ALA A 786 -23.25 -5.33 7.17
C ALA A 786 -23.69 -5.99 8.48
N LEU A 787 -22.74 -6.34 9.37
CA LEU A 787 -23.03 -6.89 10.70
C LEU A 787 -23.92 -5.94 11.52
N ARG A 788 -23.66 -4.63 11.49
CA ARG A 788 -24.49 -3.63 12.19
C ARG A 788 -25.92 -3.55 11.67
N SER A 789 -26.15 -3.87 10.39
CA SER A 789 -27.50 -3.85 9.80
C SER A 789 -28.39 -5.02 10.26
N VAL A 790 -27.78 -6.13 10.72
CA VAL A 790 -28.47 -7.38 11.08
C VAL A 790 -28.35 -7.77 12.56
N SER A 791 -27.57 -7.02 13.35
CA SER A 791 -27.34 -7.26 14.79
C SER A 791 -28.00 -6.18 15.68
N ASP A 792 -28.02 -6.39 17.01
CA ASP A 792 -28.56 -5.40 17.95
C ASP A 792 -27.68 -4.13 17.99
N PRO A 793 -28.22 -2.94 17.65
CA PRO A 793 -27.46 -1.69 17.68
C PRO A 793 -26.90 -1.30 19.05
N ARG A 794 -27.43 -1.87 20.14
CA ARG A 794 -27.00 -1.57 21.52
C ARG A 794 -25.79 -2.37 21.97
N VAL A 795 -25.45 -3.45 21.28
CA VAL A 795 -24.27 -4.27 21.61
C VAL A 795 -23.03 -3.63 20.97
N PRO A 796 -22.00 -3.23 21.73
CA PRO A 796 -20.73 -2.81 21.14
C PRO A 796 -20.17 -3.94 20.27
N LEU A 797 -19.74 -3.61 19.06
CA LEU A 797 -19.18 -4.54 18.08
C LEU A 797 -17.90 -3.92 17.55
N GLU A 798 -16.83 -4.67 17.70
CA GLU A 798 -15.55 -4.41 17.06
C GLU A 798 -15.29 -5.49 16.03
N VAL A 799 -14.87 -5.09 14.83
CA VAL A 799 -14.39 -5.99 13.80
C VAL A 799 -12.94 -5.63 13.57
N LYS A 800 -12.04 -6.60 13.74
CA LYS A 800 -10.59 -6.46 13.60
C LYS A 800 -10.04 -7.55 12.70
N ASP A 801 -8.93 -7.23 12.05
CA ASP A 801 -8.15 -8.19 11.30
C ASP A 801 -7.51 -9.25 12.21
N PHE A 802 -7.12 -10.39 11.61
CA PHE A 802 -6.34 -11.41 12.28
C PHE A 802 -4.84 -11.08 12.29
N ARG A 803 -4.10 -11.79 13.13
CA ARG A 803 -2.65 -11.69 13.20
C ARG A 803 -2.02 -12.93 12.59
N PRO A 804 -1.38 -12.87 11.41
CA PRO A 804 -0.62 -14.00 10.91
C PRO A 804 0.61 -14.20 11.79
N ARG A 805 0.87 -15.44 12.19
CA ARG A 805 2.09 -15.82 12.89
C ARG A 805 2.74 -16.98 12.16
N ARG A 806 4.05 -16.90 11.95
CA ARG A 806 4.79 -17.96 11.26
C ARG A 806 5.65 -18.76 12.23
N PHE A 807 5.89 -20.02 11.92
CA PHE A 807 6.84 -20.85 12.66
C PHE A 807 7.78 -21.59 11.72
N THR A 808 8.94 -21.93 12.26
CA THR A 808 9.99 -22.66 11.57
C THR A 808 10.20 -24.02 12.25
N VAL A 809 10.49 -25.04 11.45
CA VAL A 809 10.79 -26.39 11.93
C VAL A 809 12.08 -26.92 11.31
N GLY A 810 12.94 -27.50 12.14
CA GLY A 810 14.14 -28.23 11.75
C GLY A 810 14.06 -29.67 12.25
N ALA A 811 14.25 -30.63 11.36
CA ALA A 811 14.13 -32.05 11.67
C ALA A 811 15.16 -32.91 10.91
N HIS A 812 15.66 -33.96 11.57
CA HIS A 812 16.41 -35.04 10.92
C HIS A 812 15.48 -36.18 10.57
N LEU A 813 15.67 -36.73 9.38
CA LEU A 813 14.88 -37.82 8.83
C LEU A 813 15.76 -39.05 8.67
N ARG A 814 15.29 -40.19 9.16
CA ARG A 814 15.85 -41.48 8.80
C ARG A 814 15.03 -42.02 7.63
N VAL A 815 15.63 -42.06 6.45
CA VAL A 815 14.98 -42.51 5.21
C VAL A 815 15.28 -43.99 4.98
N HIS A 816 14.28 -44.76 4.55
CA HIS A 816 14.45 -46.17 4.20
C HIS A 816 15.42 -46.31 3.00
N PRO A 817 16.40 -47.24 3.03
CA PRO A 817 17.46 -47.33 2.02
C PRO A 817 16.99 -47.51 0.56
N ASP A 818 15.79 -48.07 0.35
CA ASP A 818 15.20 -48.28 -0.98
C ASP A 818 14.56 -47.02 -1.59
N HIS A 819 14.43 -45.92 -0.83
CA HIS A 819 13.84 -44.66 -1.29
C HIS A 819 14.92 -43.62 -1.61
N ASP A 820 14.66 -42.79 -2.63
CA ASP A 820 15.49 -41.63 -2.94
C ASP A 820 15.32 -40.56 -1.85
N PRO A 821 16.38 -40.23 -1.10
CA PRO A 821 16.26 -39.34 0.04
C PRO A 821 15.89 -37.89 -0.31
N GLU A 822 16.29 -37.39 -1.48
CA GLU A 822 15.93 -36.03 -1.91
C GLU A 822 14.43 -35.94 -2.21
N ARG A 823 13.88 -36.97 -2.87
CA ARG A 823 12.43 -37.05 -3.15
C ARG A 823 11.59 -37.18 -1.88
N VAL A 824 12.07 -37.93 -0.89
CA VAL A 824 11.38 -38.05 0.41
C VAL A 824 11.40 -36.71 1.12
N ARG A 825 12.53 -36.00 1.15
CA ARG A 825 12.63 -34.64 1.71
C ARG A 825 11.63 -33.69 1.06
N ASP A 826 11.59 -33.64 -0.28
CA ASP A 826 10.68 -32.74 -1.01
C ASP A 826 9.21 -33.09 -0.72
N THR A 827 8.90 -34.39 -0.62
CA THR A 827 7.56 -34.87 -0.25
C THR A 827 7.18 -34.45 1.18
N VAL A 828 8.13 -34.51 2.12
CA VAL A 828 7.96 -34.03 3.51
C VAL A 828 7.69 -32.53 3.54
N VAL A 829 8.52 -31.75 2.86
CA VAL A 829 8.35 -30.29 2.75
C VAL A 829 6.97 -29.96 2.20
N ASP A 830 6.61 -30.54 1.07
CA ASP A 830 5.32 -30.28 0.42
C ASP A 830 4.14 -30.73 1.28
N SER A 831 4.26 -31.84 2.02
CA SER A 831 3.23 -32.30 2.96
C SER A 831 3.05 -31.33 4.12
N LEU A 832 4.14 -30.86 4.74
CA LEU A 832 4.09 -29.90 5.85
C LEU A 832 3.56 -28.54 5.40
N VAL A 833 4.05 -28.02 4.26
CA VAL A 833 3.54 -26.77 3.67
C VAL A 833 2.05 -26.87 3.42
N ARG A 834 1.55 -27.99 2.86
CA ARG A 834 0.12 -28.20 2.65
C ARG A 834 -0.68 -28.34 3.95
N ARG A 835 -0.16 -29.05 4.95
CA ARG A 835 -0.86 -29.33 6.21
C ARG A 835 -0.96 -28.11 7.12
N TYR A 836 0.07 -27.27 7.14
CA TYR A 836 0.14 -26.05 7.95
C TYR A 836 -0.06 -24.76 7.12
N ALA A 837 -0.61 -24.90 5.91
CA ALA A 837 -1.08 -23.78 5.09
C ALA A 837 -2.25 -23.08 5.77
N PHE A 838 -2.43 -21.79 5.46
CA PHE A 838 -3.53 -20.97 5.95
C PHE A 838 -4.87 -21.73 5.89
N ASP A 839 -5.29 -22.25 4.73
CA ASP A 839 -6.59 -22.92 4.55
C ASP A 839 -6.86 -24.11 5.50
N ARG A 840 -5.82 -24.71 6.09
CA ARG A 840 -5.92 -25.86 7.01
C ARG A 840 -5.84 -25.50 8.49
N ARG A 841 -5.53 -24.24 8.82
CA ARG A 841 -5.33 -23.75 10.19
C ARG A 841 -6.54 -22.94 10.67
N SER A 842 -6.83 -22.98 11.96
CA SER A 842 -7.91 -22.22 12.59
C SER A 842 -7.35 -21.11 13.50
N PHE A 843 -8.21 -20.14 13.84
CA PHE A 843 -7.85 -19.11 14.82
C PHE A 843 -7.52 -19.74 16.18
N GLY A 844 -6.43 -19.28 16.80
CA GLY A 844 -5.98 -19.77 18.10
C GLY A 844 -5.51 -21.25 18.10
N GLU A 845 -5.35 -21.87 16.93
CA GLU A 845 -4.84 -23.23 16.82
C GLU A 845 -3.32 -23.24 17.00
N GLY A 846 -2.85 -23.91 18.05
CA GLY A 846 -1.42 -24.11 18.32
C GLY A 846 -0.78 -25.21 17.47
N VAL A 847 0.55 -25.34 17.53
CA VAL A 847 1.30 -26.43 16.89
C VAL A 847 2.06 -27.22 17.94
N SER A 848 1.90 -28.55 17.95
CA SER A 848 2.67 -29.42 18.85
C SER A 848 3.77 -30.19 18.12
N LEU A 849 4.84 -30.50 18.85
CA LEU A 849 5.92 -31.33 18.31
C LEU A 849 5.43 -32.72 17.88
N SER A 850 4.52 -33.31 18.65
CA SER A 850 4.01 -34.66 18.37
C SER A 850 3.17 -34.72 17.09
N GLU A 851 2.34 -33.71 16.81
CA GLU A 851 1.60 -33.68 15.54
C GLU A 851 2.50 -33.49 14.32
N LEU A 852 3.59 -32.72 14.45
CA LEU A 852 4.59 -32.56 13.40
C LEU A 852 5.32 -33.89 13.17
N ALA A 853 5.77 -34.55 14.23
CA ALA A 853 6.44 -35.84 14.15
C ALA A 853 5.54 -36.90 13.48
N LEU A 854 4.26 -36.97 13.88
CA LEU A 854 3.29 -37.88 13.26
C LEU A 854 3.05 -37.56 11.78
N ALA A 855 2.93 -36.28 11.42
CA ALA A 855 2.73 -35.86 10.03
C ALA A 855 3.91 -36.23 9.13
N ILE A 856 5.14 -36.08 9.64
CA ILE A 856 6.37 -36.44 8.92
C ILE A 856 6.51 -37.96 8.83
N HIS A 857 6.29 -38.68 9.92
CA HIS A 857 6.46 -40.13 9.97
C HIS A 857 5.42 -40.91 9.14
N ALA A 858 4.26 -40.31 8.86
CA ALA A 858 3.24 -40.91 7.99
C ALA A 858 3.62 -40.94 6.49
N ILE A 859 4.73 -40.30 6.11
CA ILE A 859 5.18 -40.22 4.72
C ILE A 859 5.96 -41.49 4.36
N GLU A 860 5.59 -42.09 3.23
CA GLU A 860 6.24 -43.28 2.71
C GLU A 860 7.75 -43.03 2.50
N GLY A 861 8.57 -43.94 3.01
CA GLY A 861 10.03 -43.83 3.00
C GLY A 861 10.65 -43.21 4.28
N VAL A 862 9.86 -42.68 5.22
CA VAL A 862 10.39 -42.17 6.50
C VAL A 862 10.34 -43.24 7.60
N GLU A 863 11.50 -43.79 8.00
CA GLU A 863 11.62 -44.76 9.11
C GLU A 863 11.63 -44.09 10.48
N GLY A 864 12.02 -42.82 10.56
CA GLY A 864 12.12 -42.10 11.83
C GLY A 864 12.29 -40.61 11.64
N VAL A 865 11.87 -39.84 12.63
CA VAL A 865 11.96 -38.37 12.65
C VAL A 865 12.44 -37.90 14.00
N ARG A 866 13.35 -36.92 13.99
CA ARG A 866 13.79 -36.18 15.18
C ARG A 866 13.70 -34.69 14.91
N ILE A 867 12.80 -34.00 15.61
CA ILE A 867 12.63 -32.54 15.49
C ILE A 867 13.60 -31.89 16.47
N GLU A 868 14.51 -31.05 15.98
CA GLU A 868 15.51 -30.33 16.80
C GLU A 868 15.17 -28.85 16.97
N ARG A 869 14.39 -28.29 16.05
CA ARG A 869 13.93 -26.90 16.11
C ARG A 869 12.43 -26.85 15.85
N LEU A 870 11.72 -26.22 16.76
CA LEU A 870 10.33 -25.81 16.59
C LEU A 870 10.17 -24.50 17.35
N HIS A 871 10.16 -23.39 16.63
CA HIS A 871 10.06 -22.07 17.23
C HIS A 871 9.28 -21.12 16.33
N PRO A 872 8.66 -20.08 16.90
CA PRO A 872 8.09 -19.00 16.11
C PRO A 872 9.16 -18.38 15.21
N SER A 873 8.82 -17.99 13.99
CA SER A 873 9.79 -17.37 13.06
C SER A 873 10.23 -15.98 13.55
N ASP A 874 9.44 -15.36 14.44
CA ASP A 874 9.81 -14.14 15.14
C ASP A 874 10.85 -14.34 16.25
N ASP A 875 11.04 -15.56 16.73
CA ASP A 875 11.99 -15.85 17.80
C ASP A 875 13.42 -15.99 17.26
N ARG A 876 14.20 -14.91 17.40
CA ARG A 876 15.62 -14.85 17.01
C ARG A 876 16.52 -15.75 17.84
N SER A 877 16.10 -16.15 19.04
CA SER A 877 16.88 -17.08 19.86
C SER A 877 16.87 -18.51 19.30
N GLY A 878 15.87 -18.82 18.45
CA GLY A 878 15.64 -20.16 17.92
C GLY A 878 15.35 -21.17 19.03
N THR A 879 14.84 -20.71 20.18
CA THR A 879 14.65 -21.57 21.34
C THR A 879 13.61 -22.62 21.03
N PHE A 880 14.04 -23.88 21.09
CA PHE A 880 13.17 -25.02 20.87
C PHE A 880 11.98 -25.02 21.85
N SER A 881 10.77 -25.14 21.31
CA SER A 881 9.55 -25.34 22.06
C SER A 881 8.85 -26.62 21.63
N GLU A 882 8.33 -27.38 22.60
CA GLU A 882 7.50 -28.56 22.31
C GLU A 882 6.08 -28.19 21.87
N PHE A 883 5.65 -26.96 22.15
CA PHE A 883 4.34 -26.43 21.79
C PHE A 883 4.37 -24.94 21.47
N LEU A 884 3.83 -24.58 20.31
CA LEU A 884 3.64 -23.20 19.90
C LEU A 884 2.17 -22.84 20.07
N SER A 885 1.88 -21.84 20.91
CA SER A 885 0.51 -21.34 21.10
C SER A 885 0.20 -20.26 20.09
N ALA A 886 -1.04 -20.25 19.58
CA ALA A 886 -1.61 -19.12 18.86
C ALA A 886 -2.62 -18.41 19.76
N GLU A 887 -2.58 -17.09 19.82
CA GLU A 887 -3.48 -16.32 20.69
C GLU A 887 -4.93 -16.31 20.18
N ALA A 888 -5.89 -16.54 21.07
CA ALA A 888 -7.29 -16.18 20.84
C ALA A 888 -7.48 -14.65 21.01
N PRO A 889 -8.63 -14.07 20.62
CA PRO A 889 -8.88 -12.66 20.88
C PRO A 889 -8.93 -12.43 22.40
N THR A 890 -7.98 -11.66 22.92
CA THR A 890 -7.88 -11.32 24.34
C THR A 890 -8.20 -9.83 24.55
N PRO A 891 -8.87 -9.46 25.66
CA PRO A 891 -8.82 -8.09 26.16
C PRO A 891 -7.35 -7.75 26.45
N GLY A 892 -6.83 -6.66 25.86
CA GLY A 892 -5.47 -6.22 26.13
C GLY A 892 -5.31 -5.66 27.56
N GLY A 893 -4.06 -5.49 28.01
CA GLY A 893 -3.73 -4.69 29.20
C GLY A 893 -3.91 -3.16 29.00
N SER A 894 -4.27 -2.76 27.77
CA SER A 894 -4.62 -1.42 27.30
C SER A 894 -6.10 -1.44 26.82
N PRO A 895 -6.84 -0.32 26.75
CA PRO A 895 -8.24 -0.27 26.30
C PRO A 895 -8.54 -0.87 24.91
N THR A 896 -7.54 -1.31 24.15
CA THR A 896 -7.69 -1.89 22.80
C THR A 896 -7.63 -3.41 22.80
N THR A 897 -8.62 -4.06 22.17
CA THR A 897 -8.64 -5.52 21.93
C THR A 897 -7.80 -5.91 20.71
N ARG A 898 -7.20 -7.11 20.71
CA ARG A 898 -6.42 -7.65 19.58
C ARG A 898 -7.15 -8.82 18.92
N GLY A 899 -7.03 -8.93 17.60
CA GLY A 899 -7.56 -10.06 16.84
C GLY A 899 -6.85 -11.39 17.16
N ALA A 900 -7.50 -12.51 16.87
CA ALA A 900 -6.90 -13.84 17.00
C ALA A 900 -5.70 -14.05 16.06
N GLU A 901 -4.79 -14.93 16.45
CA GLU A 901 -3.67 -15.38 15.63
C GLU A 901 -4.03 -16.61 14.80
N ILE A 902 -3.44 -16.71 13.60
CA ILE A 902 -3.35 -17.96 12.84
C ILE A 902 -1.87 -18.30 12.68
N LEU A 903 -1.50 -19.47 13.21
CA LEU A 903 -0.14 -19.99 13.14
C LEU A 903 0.04 -20.85 11.88
N THR A 904 0.94 -20.43 10.98
CA THR A 904 1.25 -21.11 9.69
C THR A 904 2.75 -21.41 9.57
N LEU A 905 3.12 -22.38 8.75
CA LEU A 905 4.53 -22.69 8.49
C LEU A 905 5.20 -21.60 7.64
N ALA A 906 6.46 -21.24 7.94
CA ALA A 906 7.26 -20.36 7.09
C ALA A 906 7.53 -21.01 5.71
N ASN A 907 7.71 -20.20 4.66
CA ASN A 907 7.82 -20.64 3.26
C ASN A 907 8.90 -21.74 3.02
N LYS A 908 8.84 -22.39 1.85
CA LYS A 908 9.71 -23.51 1.43
C LYS A 908 11.22 -23.31 1.72
N ASP A 909 11.73 -22.08 1.60
CA ASP A 909 13.16 -21.79 1.78
C ASP A 909 13.61 -21.77 3.26
N ALA A 910 12.66 -21.71 4.21
CA ALA A 910 12.93 -21.77 5.65
C ALA A 910 12.88 -23.21 6.21
N LEU A 911 12.74 -24.21 5.33
CA LEU A 911 12.52 -25.61 5.71
C LEU A 911 13.76 -26.47 5.45
N LEU A 912 14.23 -27.06 6.55
CA LEU A 912 15.17 -28.19 6.64
C LEU A 912 16.61 -27.95 6.19
N GLU A 913 17.47 -27.66 7.17
CA GLU A 913 18.82 -28.24 7.20
C GLU A 913 18.66 -29.74 7.51
N VAL A 914 18.72 -30.57 6.47
CA VAL A 914 18.80 -32.03 6.63
C VAL A 914 20.28 -32.37 6.69
N ASP A 915 20.84 -32.53 7.88
CA ASP A 915 22.09 -33.30 7.99
C ASP A 915 21.75 -34.79 7.98
N TRP A 916 22.42 -35.48 7.05
CA TRP A 916 22.34 -36.91 6.79
C TRP A 916 22.89 -37.78 7.92
#